data_AF-A0A9X4R7Z9-F1
#
_entry.id   AF-A0A9X4R7Z9-F1
#
_cell.length_a   1.000
_cell.length_b   1.000
_cell.length_c   1.000
_cell.angle_alpha   90.00
_cell.angle_beta   90.00
_cell.angle_gamma   90.00
#
_symmetry.space_group_name_H-M   'P 1'
#
loop_
_entity.id
_entity.type
_entity.pdbx_description
1 polymer ?
#
loop_
_entity_poly.entity_id
_entity_poly.type
_entity_poly.pdbx_seq_one_letter_code
_entity_poly.pdbx_strand_id
1 'polypeptide(L)'
;MTLFRKPGTRPLTPGRANPPLIAAMLVALGGCGGGAGSPSTTGTPTPPTPATALPGFNFTSYRSPAIPNADCKSAANDAAAITRVQFAQTVLLETSHPFFYLSAGRDTGLRVSITGSGAAPDVRVTAQANGTTLGSLCLGGPATLAAAVDESAPSQATSFVGNLPASWMVPGLQLTVAAGQASRTIGPGELKIGPQPVLSLVTVDWLLWGDTQPTNLPPGFGAEYASRLPVSSIQHSAFPQSIALAQLPIGPRSDGRSPTGATLGTPAVLANGPSHCSSSDTAAGTCTAWSGFGILASVLSLTDRLRAANGLSSASSWYGALGRHSGVGGGLGGGGVGSGDGYGLIFNHEFGHAFDQPHWGDALYTRAAAGATTLHPYTGQFQTAAGQPNGGGVGNSWAFDPLQPAHFVNPVCAATGKERQEPMQRSGSACVPAGETYDFASDYAALFVARYFNGAPSAYTGNVASPRDQTGNYNPPFALPSQGGRDNLVLGGGSPLPGFMHWDAGSASYVAQPSAGLPGQLNYPQQWDVPVYTLWGAYSNTTASATTLLQPLKYRGAAPRVLDPTNAADFADLKASAKTGLFWWGADLVVQADFDNGATRHALVRGSARGTDPLGGSSFTYRAVNLPAVDGARLVKVSLYRRPMDVRNGDGGNPASPYYTATNLNSTLNAGVTAASYMDAATLVGSLSLPGL
;
A
#
# COMPACT_ATOMS: atom_id res chain seq x y z
N MET A 1 8.69 11.90 -26.65
CA MET A 1 9.55 11.38 -25.58
C MET A 1 9.24 9.89 -25.47
N THR A 2 9.98 9.07 -26.22
CA THR A 2 9.63 7.67 -26.51
C THR A 2 10.66 6.82 -25.78
N LEU A 3 10.34 6.38 -24.56
CA LEU A 3 11.22 5.54 -23.76
C LEU A 3 10.43 4.29 -23.37
N PHE A 4 10.66 3.21 -24.12
CA PHE A 4 10.71 1.82 -23.67
C PHE A 4 11.08 0.96 -24.89
N ARG A 5 12.37 0.66 -25.05
CA ARG A 5 12.84 -0.36 -25.99
C ARG A 5 13.39 -1.51 -25.15
N LYS A 6 12.63 -2.60 -25.05
CA LYS A 6 13.03 -3.85 -24.40
C LYS A 6 13.86 -4.67 -25.40
N PRO A 7 15.07 -5.17 -25.08
CA PRO A 7 15.67 -6.26 -25.84
C PRO A 7 14.93 -7.57 -25.50
N GLY A 8 14.73 -8.42 -26.51
CA GLY A 8 13.93 -9.65 -26.42
C GLY A 8 14.36 -10.56 -25.27
N THR A 9 13.37 -11.00 -24.50
CA THR A 9 13.52 -12.02 -23.46
C THR A 9 12.93 -13.33 -23.97
N ARG A 10 13.74 -14.40 -23.99
CA ARG A 10 13.23 -15.77 -24.07
C ARG A 10 12.55 -16.09 -22.73
N PRO A 11 11.49 -16.92 -22.71
CA PRO A 11 10.76 -17.22 -21.48
C PRO A 11 11.65 -18.05 -20.55
N LEU A 12 11.90 -17.51 -19.35
CA LEU A 12 12.38 -18.29 -18.22
C LEU A 12 11.17 -18.98 -17.59
N THR A 13 11.20 -20.31 -17.57
CA THR A 13 10.27 -21.16 -16.84
C THR A 13 10.41 -20.92 -15.34
N PRO A 14 9.31 -20.68 -14.59
CA PRO A 14 9.37 -20.63 -13.14
C PRO A 14 9.55 -22.06 -12.60
N GLY A 15 10.65 -22.27 -11.87
CA GLY A 15 10.87 -23.44 -11.04
C GLY A 15 9.77 -23.52 -9.97
N ARG A 16 9.12 -24.68 -9.91
CA ARG A 16 8.01 -25.02 -9.00
C ARG A 16 8.38 -24.78 -7.53
N ALA A 17 7.57 -23.99 -6.84
CA ALA A 17 7.35 -24.11 -5.40
C ALA A 17 5.90 -24.58 -5.19
N ASN A 18 5.73 -25.75 -4.58
CA ASN A 18 4.44 -26.37 -4.27
C ASN A 18 3.73 -25.67 -3.09
N PRO A 19 2.39 -25.81 -2.97
CA PRO A 19 1.54 -24.99 -2.10
C PRO A 19 1.50 -25.49 -0.64
N PRO A 20 1.00 -24.69 0.32
CA PRO A 20 0.71 -25.20 1.65
C PRO A 20 -0.61 -25.99 1.65
N LEU A 21 -0.54 -27.21 2.18
CA LEU A 21 -1.70 -27.97 2.64
C LEU A 21 -2.36 -27.26 3.83
N ILE A 22 -3.66 -27.05 3.72
CA ILE A 22 -4.54 -26.64 4.82
C ILE A 22 -4.77 -27.87 5.71
N ALA A 23 -4.19 -27.87 6.91
CA ALA A 23 -4.56 -28.80 7.97
C ALA A 23 -5.72 -28.20 8.76
N ALA A 24 -6.90 -28.80 8.62
CA ALA A 24 -8.07 -28.52 9.45
C ALA A 24 -7.79 -28.97 10.89
N MET A 25 -7.81 -28.02 11.83
CA MET A 25 -7.79 -28.31 13.26
C MET A 25 -9.24 -28.28 13.78
N LEU A 26 -9.76 -29.46 14.06
CA LEU A 26 -11.05 -29.68 14.72
C LEU A 26 -10.95 -29.18 16.17
N VAL A 27 -11.68 -28.12 16.53
CA VAL A 27 -11.85 -27.71 17.93
C VAL A 27 -13.11 -28.37 18.47
N ALA A 28 -12.93 -29.31 19.39
CA ALA A 28 -14.01 -29.91 20.16
C ALA A 28 -14.53 -28.89 21.19
N LEU A 29 -15.81 -28.54 21.09
CA LEU A 29 -16.53 -27.72 22.04
C LEU A 29 -16.89 -28.56 23.27
N GLY A 30 -16.25 -28.25 24.41
CA GLY A 30 -16.73 -28.63 25.75
C GLY A 30 -17.50 -27.45 26.35
N GLY A 31 -18.78 -27.67 26.64
CA GLY A 31 -19.64 -26.68 27.29
C GLY A 31 -19.52 -26.67 28.81
N CYS A 32 -19.83 -25.51 29.40
CA CYS A 32 -20.51 -25.28 30.69
C CYS A 32 -20.70 -23.75 30.81
N GLY A 33 -21.95 -23.24 30.78
CA GLY A 33 -22.63 -22.65 31.95
C GLY A 33 -22.08 -21.25 32.28
N GLY A 34 -22.76 -20.12 32.06
CA GLY A 34 -24.10 -19.75 32.50
C GLY A 34 -23.95 -18.45 33.32
N GLY A 35 -24.54 -17.34 32.85
CA GLY A 35 -24.44 -16.05 33.55
C GLY A 35 -25.07 -14.93 32.74
N ALA A 36 -26.37 -14.71 32.95
CA ALA A 36 -27.13 -13.64 32.32
C ALA A 36 -26.72 -12.27 32.87
N GLY A 37 -26.28 -11.37 31.98
CA GLY A 37 -26.06 -9.95 32.24
C GLY A 37 -26.71 -9.13 31.12
N SER A 38 -27.56 -8.19 31.50
CA SER A 38 -28.43 -7.37 30.64
C SER A 38 -27.71 -6.68 29.45
N PRO A 39 -28.41 -6.47 28.32
CA PRO A 39 -27.85 -5.77 27.17
C PRO A 39 -27.67 -4.27 27.47
N SER A 40 -26.41 -3.85 27.56
CA SER A 40 -26.02 -2.44 27.47
C SER A 40 -26.34 -1.93 26.06
N THR A 41 -27.08 -0.83 26.00
CA THR A 41 -27.44 -0.10 24.79
C THR A 41 -26.25 0.15 23.87
N THR A 42 -26.39 -0.27 22.62
CA THR A 42 -25.49 0.03 21.50
C THR A 42 -25.46 1.53 21.24
N GLY A 43 -24.46 2.21 21.80
CA GLY A 43 -24.08 3.54 21.34
C GLY A 43 -23.48 3.43 19.94
N THR A 44 -24.06 4.16 18.99
CA THR A 44 -23.47 4.39 17.67
C THR A 44 -22.09 5.03 17.86
N PRO A 45 -20.99 4.44 17.38
CA PRO A 45 -19.69 5.11 17.41
C PRO A 45 -19.79 6.35 16.52
N THR A 46 -19.80 7.52 17.14
CA THR A 46 -19.67 8.80 16.42
C THR A 46 -18.25 8.84 15.86
N PRO A 47 -18.03 9.28 14.59
CA PRO A 47 -16.69 9.34 14.03
C PRO A 47 -15.83 10.25 14.93
N PRO A 48 -14.65 9.79 15.38
CA PRO A 48 -13.76 10.62 16.17
C PRO A 48 -13.44 11.91 15.41
N THR A 49 -13.50 13.05 16.10
CA THR A 49 -12.90 14.31 15.63
C THR A 49 -11.42 14.04 15.35
N PRO A 50 -10.85 14.42 14.18
CA PRO A 50 -9.46 14.09 13.87
C PRO A 50 -8.52 14.76 14.89
N ALA A 51 -7.74 13.99 15.66
CA ALA A 51 -6.61 14.56 16.37
C ALA A 51 -5.56 14.99 15.36
N THR A 52 -5.00 16.15 15.68
CA THR A 52 -3.77 16.66 15.11
C THR A 52 -2.59 15.84 15.63
N ALA A 53 -2.04 15.03 14.72
CA ALA A 53 -0.70 14.46 14.72
C ALA A 53 -0.41 13.22 15.61
N LEU A 54 0.27 12.27 14.95
CA LEU A 54 1.24 11.38 15.59
C LEU A 54 2.46 12.22 15.92
N PRO A 55 2.85 12.44 17.17
CA PRO A 55 3.95 13.36 17.38
C PRO A 55 5.27 12.71 16.90
N GLY A 56 6.03 13.47 16.09
CA GLY A 56 7.07 12.96 15.18
C GLY A 56 6.67 12.86 13.70
N PHE A 57 5.38 12.74 13.36
CA PHE A 57 4.84 12.75 12.00
C PHE A 57 3.69 13.75 11.86
N ASN A 58 3.88 14.79 11.06
CA ASN A 58 2.88 15.84 10.87
C ASN A 58 1.88 15.43 9.79
N PHE A 59 0.96 14.54 10.15
CA PHE A 59 -0.06 14.08 9.22
C PHE A 59 -1.06 15.18 8.86
N THR A 60 -1.16 15.46 7.57
CA THR A 60 -2.22 16.25 6.96
C THR A 60 -3.26 15.32 6.37
N SER A 61 -4.54 15.54 6.68
CA SER A 61 -5.64 14.75 6.12
C SER A 61 -6.17 15.41 4.85
N TYR A 62 -6.22 14.65 3.77
CA TYR A 62 -6.79 15.02 2.49
C TYR A 62 -8.00 14.15 2.18
N ARG A 63 -9.01 14.74 1.56
CA ARG A 63 -10.23 14.08 1.11
C ARG A 63 -10.53 14.46 -0.33
N SER A 64 -11.23 13.59 -1.02
CA SER A 64 -11.88 13.95 -2.29
C SER A 64 -12.85 15.10 -2.00
N PRO A 65 -12.83 16.20 -2.76
CA PRO A 65 -13.78 17.29 -2.56
C PRO A 65 -15.19 16.87 -2.96
N ALA A 66 -16.19 17.52 -2.34
CA ALA A 66 -17.59 17.40 -2.71
C ALA A 66 -17.92 18.28 -3.91
N ILE A 67 -18.86 17.83 -4.74
CA ILE A 67 -19.48 18.66 -5.78
C ILE A 67 -20.71 19.39 -5.21
N PRO A 68 -21.10 20.56 -5.75
CA PRO A 68 -22.20 21.33 -5.19
C PRO A 68 -23.56 20.63 -5.36
N ASN A 69 -24.43 20.84 -4.39
CA ASN A 69 -25.86 20.54 -4.49
C ASN A 69 -26.65 21.79 -4.90
N ALA A 70 -27.86 21.61 -5.40
CA ALA A 70 -28.77 22.71 -5.70
C ALA A 70 -29.70 23.00 -4.53
N ASP A 71 -30.23 24.22 -4.49
CA ASP A 71 -31.32 24.58 -3.59
C ASP A 71 -32.62 23.92 -4.04
N CYS A 72 -33.40 23.43 -3.07
CA CYS A 72 -34.74 22.90 -3.34
C CYS A 72 -35.73 24.05 -3.58
N LYS A 73 -36.36 24.09 -4.76
CA LYS A 73 -37.30 25.14 -5.19
C LYS A 73 -38.77 24.71 -5.09
N SER A 74 -39.03 23.49 -4.63
CA SER A 74 -40.34 22.84 -4.59
C SER A 74 -41.02 22.74 -5.98
N ALA A 75 -40.22 22.65 -7.05
CA ALA A 75 -40.74 22.45 -8.40
C ALA A 75 -41.22 20.99 -8.57
N ALA A 76 -42.39 20.81 -9.19
CA ALA A 76 -42.99 19.51 -9.47
C ALA A 76 -43.28 19.35 -10.96
N ASN A 77 -43.18 18.11 -11.45
CA ASN A 77 -43.55 17.72 -12.81
C ASN A 77 -44.01 16.26 -12.78
N ASP A 78 -45.31 16.04 -13.02
CA ASP A 78 -45.90 14.70 -12.96
C ASP A 78 -45.50 13.81 -14.17
N ALA A 79 -44.95 14.39 -15.24
CA ALA A 79 -44.43 13.65 -16.38
C ALA A 79 -42.99 13.13 -16.16
N ALA A 80 -42.36 13.48 -15.03
CA ALA A 80 -41.01 13.04 -14.71
C ALA A 80 -40.95 11.54 -14.41
N ALA A 81 -39.98 10.84 -15.03
CA ALA A 81 -39.71 9.43 -14.78
C ALA A 81 -38.23 9.22 -14.47
N ILE A 82 -37.93 8.58 -13.33
CA ILE A 82 -36.56 8.21 -12.95
C ILE A 82 -36.18 6.96 -13.74
N THR A 83 -35.27 7.09 -14.70
CA THR A 83 -34.82 5.97 -15.54
C THR A 83 -33.56 5.31 -15.00
N ARG A 84 -32.67 6.08 -14.38
CA ARG A 84 -31.37 5.59 -13.90
C ARG A 84 -30.90 6.33 -12.66
N VAL A 85 -30.24 5.60 -11.75
CA VAL A 85 -29.55 6.16 -10.59
C VAL A 85 -28.16 5.55 -10.52
N GLN A 86 -27.13 6.40 -10.51
CA GLN A 86 -25.73 6.00 -10.48
C GLN A 86 -24.99 6.74 -9.38
N PHE A 87 -24.01 6.07 -8.78
CA PHE A 87 -23.17 6.62 -7.74
C PHE A 87 -21.73 6.68 -8.20
N ALA A 88 -20.97 7.61 -7.64
CA ALA A 88 -19.57 7.76 -7.99
C ALA A 88 -18.72 8.23 -6.81
N GLN A 89 -17.67 7.47 -6.53
CA GLN A 89 -16.57 7.88 -5.63
C GLN A 89 -15.25 8.03 -6.39
N THR A 90 -14.98 7.10 -7.30
CA THR A 90 -13.86 7.13 -8.25
C THR A 90 -14.34 6.82 -9.69
N VAL A 91 -15.39 6.01 -9.81
CA VAL A 91 -15.99 5.60 -11.08
C VAL A 91 -17.52 5.67 -10.95
N LEU A 92 -18.20 6.09 -12.02
CA LEU A 92 -19.66 6.20 -12.08
C LEU A 92 -20.30 4.84 -12.39
N LEU A 93 -21.03 4.27 -11.43
CA LEU A 93 -21.59 2.91 -11.52
C LEU A 93 -23.03 2.84 -10.99
N GLU A 94 -23.80 1.86 -11.47
CA GLU A 94 -25.09 1.46 -10.88
C GLU A 94 -24.90 0.38 -9.81
N THR A 95 -25.85 0.23 -8.89
CA THR A 95 -25.81 -0.77 -7.80
C THR A 95 -25.74 -2.23 -8.31
N SER A 96 -26.22 -2.47 -9.52
CA SER A 96 -26.20 -3.75 -10.23
C SER A 96 -24.85 -4.09 -10.87
N HIS A 97 -23.94 -3.12 -11.03
CA HIS A 97 -22.65 -3.36 -11.66
C HIS A 97 -21.82 -4.36 -10.83
N PRO A 98 -21.11 -5.34 -11.44
CA PRO A 98 -20.32 -6.33 -10.70
C PRO A 98 -19.28 -5.70 -9.77
N PHE A 99 -18.73 -4.54 -10.17
CA PHE A 99 -17.71 -3.83 -9.39
C PHE A 99 -18.25 -2.69 -8.53
N PHE A 100 -19.57 -2.56 -8.38
CA PHE A 100 -20.17 -1.51 -7.56
C PHE A 100 -19.81 -1.69 -6.08
N TYR A 101 -19.24 -0.65 -5.48
CA TYR A 101 -18.86 -0.59 -4.08
C TYR A 101 -18.73 0.87 -3.64
N LEU A 102 -19.10 1.16 -2.39
CA LEU A 102 -18.93 2.48 -1.78
C LEU A 102 -18.14 2.37 -0.48
N SER A 103 -17.13 3.23 -0.30
CA SER A 103 -16.42 3.38 0.97
C SER A 103 -17.20 4.31 1.90
N ALA A 104 -17.36 3.93 3.17
CA ALA A 104 -17.97 4.78 4.18
C ALA A 104 -17.16 6.06 4.41
N GLY A 105 -17.79 7.11 4.93
CA GLY A 105 -17.10 8.36 5.31
C GLY A 105 -16.44 9.09 4.13
N ARG A 106 -16.93 8.89 2.90
CA ARG A 106 -16.44 9.52 1.67
C ARG A 106 -17.60 10.17 0.92
N ASP A 107 -17.43 11.42 0.51
CA ASP A 107 -18.38 12.12 -0.37
C ASP A 107 -18.64 11.31 -1.64
N THR A 108 -19.89 11.23 -2.05
CA THR A 108 -20.33 10.36 -3.15
C THR A 108 -21.20 11.15 -4.13
N GLY A 109 -20.71 11.29 -5.35
CA GLY A 109 -21.47 11.84 -6.46
C GLY A 109 -22.69 10.96 -6.75
N LEU A 110 -23.83 11.59 -6.99
CA LEU A 110 -25.07 10.96 -7.40
C LEU A 110 -25.50 11.55 -8.73
N ARG A 111 -25.70 10.69 -9.73
CA ARG A 111 -26.32 11.06 -11.01
C ARG A 111 -27.67 10.37 -11.12
N VAL A 112 -28.69 11.15 -11.49
CA VAL A 112 -30.04 10.66 -11.75
C VAL A 112 -30.44 11.09 -13.15
N SER A 113 -30.76 10.10 -13.98
CA SER A 113 -31.35 10.34 -15.30
C SER A 113 -32.86 10.40 -15.15
N ILE A 114 -33.45 11.47 -15.66
CA ILE A 114 -34.89 11.70 -15.62
C ILE A 114 -35.36 12.07 -17.02
N THR A 115 -36.38 11.37 -17.48
CA THR A 115 -37.06 11.67 -18.74
C THR A 115 -38.43 12.28 -18.47
N GLY A 116 -38.99 12.94 -19.48
CA GLY A 116 -40.31 13.56 -19.40
C GLY A 116 -40.47 14.68 -20.42
N SER A 117 -41.32 15.65 -20.12
CA SER A 117 -41.51 16.86 -20.93
C SER A 117 -41.74 18.08 -20.04
N GLY A 118 -41.48 19.28 -20.56
CA GLY A 118 -41.70 20.53 -19.83
C GLY A 118 -40.58 20.89 -18.85
N ALA A 119 -40.91 21.72 -17.85
CA ALA A 119 -39.96 22.19 -16.84
C ALA A 119 -39.45 21.05 -15.95
N ALA A 120 -38.17 21.06 -15.60
CA ALA A 120 -37.59 20.09 -14.69
C ALA A 120 -38.18 20.21 -13.27
N PRO A 121 -38.53 19.09 -12.60
CA PRO A 121 -38.88 19.10 -11.19
C PRO A 121 -37.62 19.25 -10.32
N ASP A 122 -37.82 19.52 -9.03
CA ASP A 122 -36.77 19.25 -8.04
C ASP A 122 -36.50 17.74 -7.99
N VAL A 123 -35.23 17.38 -7.93
CA VAL A 123 -34.82 16.00 -7.65
C VAL A 123 -34.30 15.92 -6.24
N ARG A 124 -35.17 15.47 -5.34
CA ARG A 124 -34.88 15.39 -3.90
C ARG A 124 -34.37 14.01 -3.54
N VAL A 125 -33.31 13.99 -2.74
CA VAL A 125 -32.78 12.78 -2.12
C VAL A 125 -32.99 12.87 -0.62
N THR A 126 -33.61 11.87 -0.03
CA THR A 126 -33.74 11.73 1.43
C THR A 126 -32.92 10.53 1.88
N ALA A 127 -32.15 10.71 2.95
CA ALA A 127 -31.29 9.67 3.51
C ALA A 127 -31.78 9.24 4.89
N GLN A 128 -31.79 7.93 5.12
CA GLN A 128 -32.04 7.32 6.42
C GLN A 128 -31.01 6.23 6.69
N ALA A 129 -30.56 6.07 7.92
CA ALA A 129 -29.75 4.92 8.32
C ALA A 129 -30.30 4.34 9.62
N ASN A 130 -30.51 3.03 9.65
CA ASN A 130 -31.04 2.31 10.82
C ASN A 130 -32.32 2.96 11.40
N GLY A 131 -33.23 3.40 10.52
CA GLY A 131 -34.49 4.05 10.89
C GLY A 131 -34.37 5.53 11.31
N THR A 132 -33.17 6.11 11.32
CA THR A 132 -32.95 7.53 11.62
C THR A 132 -32.76 8.33 10.34
N THR A 133 -33.54 9.39 10.16
CA THR A 133 -33.37 10.33 9.05
C THR A 133 -32.09 11.14 9.23
N LEU A 134 -31.19 11.06 8.24
CA LEU A 134 -29.93 11.80 8.22
C LEU A 134 -30.08 13.19 7.58
N GLY A 135 -31.06 13.34 6.67
CA GLY A 135 -31.39 14.62 6.04
C GLY A 135 -31.95 14.47 4.63
N SER A 136 -32.07 15.60 3.92
CA SER A 136 -32.45 15.64 2.51
C SER A 136 -31.72 16.74 1.76
N LEU A 137 -31.50 16.56 0.46
CA LEU A 137 -30.86 17.51 -0.44
C LEU A 137 -31.52 17.49 -1.83
N CYS A 138 -31.22 18.50 -2.66
CA CYS A 138 -31.65 18.55 -4.05
C CYS A 138 -30.46 18.51 -5.01
N LEU A 139 -30.63 17.80 -6.13
CA LEU A 139 -29.63 17.69 -7.19
C LEU A 139 -29.79 18.82 -8.20
N GLY A 140 -28.68 19.32 -8.75
CA GLY A 140 -28.69 20.30 -9.84
C GLY A 140 -28.85 19.62 -11.19
N GLY A 141 -29.56 20.23 -12.14
CA GLY A 141 -29.82 19.61 -13.44
C GLY A 141 -30.36 20.60 -14.48
N PRO A 142 -30.80 20.10 -15.65
CA PRO A 142 -31.32 20.95 -16.72
C PRO A 142 -32.61 21.67 -16.32
N ALA A 143 -32.90 22.79 -16.97
CA ALA A 143 -34.14 23.54 -16.72
C ALA A 143 -35.40 22.86 -17.28
N THR A 144 -35.25 21.96 -18.26
CA THR A 144 -36.34 21.23 -18.92
C THR A 144 -36.00 19.76 -19.07
N LEU A 145 -37.00 18.89 -18.99
CA LEU A 145 -36.83 17.45 -19.20
C LEU A 145 -36.76 17.11 -20.70
N ALA A 146 -35.85 16.20 -21.04
CA ALA A 146 -35.79 15.59 -22.36
C ALA A 146 -36.63 14.30 -22.40
N ALA A 147 -37.13 13.94 -23.58
CA ALA A 147 -37.85 12.68 -23.77
C ALA A 147 -36.94 11.44 -23.58
N ALA A 148 -35.64 11.61 -23.79
CA ALA A 148 -34.61 10.59 -23.59
C ALA A 148 -33.30 11.20 -23.10
N VAL A 149 -32.48 10.41 -22.41
CA VAL A 149 -31.13 10.76 -21.96
C VAL A 149 -30.14 9.78 -22.61
N ASP A 150 -29.05 10.29 -23.20
CA ASP A 150 -27.96 9.46 -23.70
C ASP A 150 -27.16 8.90 -22.52
N GLU A 151 -27.30 7.61 -22.27
CA GLU A 151 -26.65 6.90 -21.18
C GLU A 151 -25.21 6.47 -21.49
N SER A 152 -24.76 6.64 -22.74
CA SER A 152 -23.39 6.34 -23.16
C SER A 152 -22.41 7.50 -22.89
N ALA A 153 -22.95 8.71 -22.72
CA ALA A 153 -22.21 9.95 -22.50
C ALA A 153 -22.84 10.77 -21.34
N PRO A 154 -22.55 10.42 -20.07
CA PRO A 154 -23.07 11.14 -18.91
C PRO A 154 -22.70 12.62 -18.96
N SER A 155 -23.70 13.48 -18.72
CA SER A 155 -23.56 14.93 -18.78
C SER A 155 -24.47 15.62 -17.77
N GLN A 156 -23.99 16.71 -17.18
CA GLN A 156 -24.78 17.60 -16.32
C GLN A 156 -25.83 18.40 -17.12
N ALA A 157 -25.69 18.50 -18.44
CA ALA A 157 -26.66 19.19 -19.29
C ALA A 157 -27.95 18.40 -19.52
N THR A 158 -27.93 17.09 -19.26
CA THR A 158 -29.06 16.17 -19.53
C THR A 158 -29.44 15.31 -18.34
N SER A 159 -28.76 15.48 -17.20
CA SER A 159 -28.94 14.66 -16.00
C SER A 159 -28.92 15.52 -14.75
N PHE A 160 -29.49 15.02 -13.66
CA PHE A 160 -29.41 15.66 -12.36
C PHE A 160 -28.21 15.10 -11.59
N VAL A 161 -27.37 15.96 -11.05
CA VAL A 161 -26.10 15.62 -10.40
C VAL A 161 -25.96 16.39 -9.09
N GLY A 162 -25.41 15.73 -8.08
CA GLY A 162 -25.10 16.34 -6.79
C GLY A 162 -24.26 15.42 -5.92
N ASN A 163 -24.03 15.82 -4.67
CA ASN A 163 -23.18 15.11 -3.72
C ASN A 163 -23.95 14.63 -2.50
N LEU A 164 -23.85 13.33 -2.21
CA LEU A 164 -24.21 12.77 -0.93
C LEU A 164 -23.04 13.01 0.04
N PRO A 165 -23.26 13.69 1.18
CA PRO A 165 -22.19 14.05 2.08
C PRO A 165 -21.55 12.81 2.70
N ALA A 166 -20.23 12.87 2.94
CA ALA A 166 -19.47 11.81 3.60
C ALA A 166 -20.11 11.31 4.91
N SER A 167 -20.74 12.19 5.68
CA SER A 167 -21.44 11.84 6.94
C SER A 167 -22.67 10.96 6.76
N TRP A 168 -23.24 10.88 5.55
CA TRP A 168 -24.33 9.96 5.24
C TRP A 168 -23.84 8.58 4.80
N MET A 169 -22.60 8.47 4.31
CA MET A 169 -22.05 7.22 3.81
C MET A 169 -21.65 6.30 4.97
N VAL A 170 -22.63 5.63 5.55
CA VAL A 170 -22.47 4.68 6.66
C VAL A 170 -23.17 3.36 6.33
N PRO A 171 -22.69 2.21 6.86
CA PRO A 171 -23.42 0.95 6.74
C PRO A 171 -24.86 1.08 7.27
N GLY A 172 -25.83 0.52 6.54
CA GLY A 172 -27.26 0.65 6.86
C GLY A 172 -27.96 1.84 6.20
N LEU A 173 -27.26 2.65 5.39
CA LEU A 173 -27.88 3.74 4.62
C LEU A 173 -28.96 3.22 3.67
N GLN A 174 -30.06 3.95 3.61
CA GLN A 174 -31.12 3.84 2.62
C GLN A 174 -31.34 5.24 2.01
N LEU A 175 -31.56 5.28 0.71
CA LEU A 175 -31.86 6.52 -0.01
C LEU A 175 -33.22 6.43 -0.67
N THR A 176 -33.96 7.52 -0.65
CA THR A 176 -35.16 7.71 -1.48
C THR A 176 -34.92 8.89 -2.40
N VAL A 177 -34.92 8.63 -3.71
CA VAL A 177 -34.80 9.64 -4.77
C VAL A 177 -36.20 9.92 -5.31
N ALA A 178 -36.63 11.18 -5.27
CA ALA A 178 -37.94 11.62 -5.73
C ALA A 178 -37.84 12.74 -6.76
N ALA A 179 -38.69 12.70 -7.78
CA ALA A 179 -38.81 13.70 -8.83
C ALA A 179 -40.27 13.79 -9.32
N GLY A 180 -40.98 14.85 -8.95
CA GLY A 180 -42.43 14.89 -9.13
C GLY A 180 -43.12 13.75 -8.37
N GLN A 181 -43.94 12.94 -9.05
CA GLN A 181 -44.57 11.74 -8.47
C GLN A 181 -43.69 10.49 -8.55
N ALA A 182 -42.61 10.51 -9.33
CA ALA A 182 -41.71 9.37 -9.43
C ALA A 182 -40.84 9.29 -8.17
N SER A 183 -40.71 8.08 -7.61
CA SER A 183 -39.86 7.80 -6.46
C SER A 183 -39.17 6.45 -6.61
N ARG A 184 -37.91 6.39 -6.17
CA ARG A 184 -37.12 5.16 -6.13
C ARG A 184 -36.38 5.08 -4.79
N THR A 185 -36.62 4.01 -4.05
CA THR A 185 -35.85 3.67 -2.85
C THR A 185 -34.71 2.74 -3.22
N ILE A 186 -33.54 2.98 -2.65
CA ILE A 186 -32.32 2.18 -2.83
C ILE A 186 -31.89 1.72 -1.44
N GLY A 187 -31.92 0.41 -1.23
CA GLY A 187 -31.73 -0.19 0.08
C GLY A 187 -30.26 -0.36 0.50
N PRO A 188 -30.00 -0.64 1.79
CA PRO A 188 -28.65 -0.85 2.31
C PRO A 188 -27.88 -1.97 1.58
N GLY A 189 -28.56 -3.06 1.23
CA GLY A 189 -27.95 -4.17 0.50
C GLY A 189 -27.56 -3.83 -0.95
N GLU A 190 -28.23 -2.86 -1.57
CA GLU A 190 -27.89 -2.39 -2.92
C GLU A 190 -26.71 -1.42 -2.90
N LEU A 191 -26.62 -0.56 -1.88
CA LEU A 191 -25.56 0.46 -1.77
C LEU A 191 -24.18 -0.12 -1.45
N LYS A 192 -24.09 -1.35 -0.93
CA LYS A 192 -22.83 -2.07 -0.67
C LYS A 192 -21.75 -1.19 -0.01
N ILE A 193 -22.18 -0.37 0.95
CA ILE A 193 -21.27 0.52 1.69
C ILE A 193 -20.44 -0.34 2.64
N GLY A 194 -19.16 -0.49 2.37
CA GLY A 194 -18.24 -1.16 3.29
C GLY A 194 -17.61 -0.17 4.27
N PRO A 195 -16.43 -0.50 4.84
CA PRO A 195 -15.85 0.31 5.90
C PRO A 195 -15.26 1.64 5.40
N GLN A 196 -14.60 2.36 6.32
CA GLN A 196 -13.98 3.68 6.08
C GLN A 196 -12.45 3.54 5.94
N PRO A 197 -11.93 3.05 4.80
CA PRO A 197 -10.50 2.89 4.60
C PRO A 197 -9.75 4.23 4.64
N VAL A 198 -8.60 4.24 5.30
CA VAL A 198 -7.71 5.40 5.35
C VAL A 198 -6.33 5.01 4.83
N LEU A 199 -5.83 5.73 3.82
CA LEU A 199 -4.44 5.59 3.41
C LEU A 199 -3.56 6.46 4.30
N SER A 200 -2.75 5.84 5.15
CA SER A 200 -1.67 6.54 5.85
C SER A 200 -0.40 6.49 5.01
N LEU A 201 0.00 7.62 4.44
CA LEU A 201 1.13 7.76 3.53
C LEU A 201 2.28 8.53 4.19
N VAL A 202 3.48 7.95 4.18
CA VAL A 202 4.71 8.66 4.56
C VAL A 202 5.63 8.79 3.35
N THR A 203 6.13 10.00 3.08
CA THR A 203 7.10 10.25 2.01
C THR A 203 8.49 10.48 2.60
N VAL A 204 9.52 9.87 2.01
CA VAL A 204 10.92 9.95 2.45
C VAL A 204 11.76 10.45 1.28
N ASP A 205 12.52 11.51 1.50
CA ASP A 205 13.44 12.04 0.49
C ASP A 205 14.81 11.36 0.59
N TRP A 206 15.26 10.77 -0.51
CA TRP A 206 16.54 10.08 -0.66
C TRP A 206 17.50 10.86 -1.54
N LEU A 207 18.46 11.51 -0.91
CA LEU A 207 19.45 12.38 -1.53
C LEU A 207 20.77 11.62 -1.73
N LEU A 208 20.93 11.02 -2.91
CA LEU A 208 22.08 10.16 -3.21
C LEU A 208 23.22 10.97 -3.83
N TRP A 209 24.46 10.60 -3.50
CA TRP A 209 25.70 11.05 -4.17
C TRP A 209 25.88 12.57 -4.25
N GLY A 210 25.55 13.27 -3.17
CA GLY A 210 25.71 14.72 -3.07
C GLY A 210 24.53 15.53 -3.63
N ASP A 211 23.43 14.88 -4.02
CA ASP A 211 22.17 15.58 -4.22
C ASP A 211 21.76 16.29 -2.92
N THR A 212 21.15 17.46 -3.06
CA THR A 212 20.67 18.31 -1.96
C THR A 212 19.23 18.76 -2.18
N GLN A 213 18.60 18.37 -3.30
CA GLN A 213 17.28 18.84 -3.68
C GLN A 213 16.25 17.71 -3.59
N PRO A 214 15.36 17.74 -2.58
CA PRO A 214 14.26 16.80 -2.52
C PRO A 214 13.32 17.00 -3.72
N THR A 215 12.59 15.95 -4.06
CA THR A 215 11.56 16.01 -5.09
C THR A 215 10.30 16.61 -4.48
N ASN A 216 9.72 17.62 -5.13
CA ASN A 216 8.51 18.26 -4.63
C ASN A 216 7.26 17.45 -4.97
N LEU A 217 6.30 17.40 -4.05
CA LEU A 217 4.94 16.97 -4.36
C LEU A 217 4.32 17.90 -5.42
N PRO A 218 3.49 17.37 -6.33
CA PRO A 218 2.77 18.21 -7.28
C PRO A 218 1.78 19.14 -6.55
N PRO A 219 1.48 20.33 -7.11
CA PRO A 219 0.40 21.16 -6.60
C PRO A 219 -0.92 20.39 -6.55
N GLY A 220 -1.68 20.54 -5.47
CA GLY A 220 -2.96 19.84 -5.31
C GLY A 220 -2.87 18.35 -5.01
N PHE A 221 -1.66 17.80 -4.80
CA PHE A 221 -1.38 16.38 -4.51
C PHE A 221 -2.48 15.67 -3.72
N GLY A 222 -2.78 16.18 -2.53
CA GLY A 222 -3.66 15.51 -1.59
C GLY A 222 -5.10 15.37 -2.07
N ALA A 223 -5.68 16.45 -2.60
CA ALA A 223 -7.06 16.43 -3.09
C ALA A 223 -7.20 15.62 -4.39
N GLU A 224 -6.23 15.75 -5.30
CA GLU A 224 -6.21 15.01 -6.56
C GLU A 224 -6.07 13.51 -6.31
N TYR A 225 -5.06 13.11 -5.54
CA TYR A 225 -4.80 11.69 -5.30
C TYR A 225 -5.90 11.02 -4.47
N ALA A 226 -6.48 11.73 -3.49
CA ALA A 226 -7.64 11.24 -2.77
C ALA A 226 -8.85 11.00 -3.69
N SER A 227 -9.00 11.77 -4.77
CA SER A 227 -10.07 11.58 -5.75
C SER A 227 -9.87 10.34 -6.64
N ARG A 228 -8.64 9.80 -6.76
CA ARG A 228 -8.33 8.62 -7.59
C ARG A 228 -8.50 7.28 -6.87
N LEU A 229 -8.40 7.28 -5.54
CA LEU A 229 -8.42 6.07 -4.73
C LEU A 229 -9.77 5.87 -4.03
N PRO A 230 -10.23 4.63 -3.83
CA PRO A 230 -11.47 4.31 -3.11
C PRO A 230 -11.30 4.40 -1.57
N VAL A 231 -10.57 5.42 -1.08
CA VAL A 231 -10.28 5.62 0.35
C VAL A 231 -11.05 6.81 0.91
N SER A 232 -11.46 6.79 2.15
CA SER A 232 -12.22 7.90 2.75
C SER A 232 -11.38 9.16 2.97
N SER A 233 -10.08 8.96 3.20
CA SER A 233 -9.09 10.03 3.30
C SER A 233 -7.68 9.50 3.09
N ILE A 234 -6.77 10.39 2.71
CA ILE A 234 -5.32 10.18 2.76
C ILE A 234 -4.79 10.97 3.95
N GLN A 235 -4.10 10.31 4.87
CA GLN A 235 -3.30 10.95 5.90
C GLN A 235 -1.85 10.95 5.42
N HIS A 236 -1.32 12.10 5.05
CA HIS A 236 0.05 12.20 4.52
C HIS A 236 0.97 12.93 5.48
N SER A 237 2.17 12.40 5.68
CA SER A 237 3.28 13.07 6.37
C SER A 237 4.56 12.93 5.55
N ALA A 238 5.40 13.97 5.56
CA ALA A 238 6.80 13.76 5.24
C ALA A 238 7.50 13.07 6.42
N PHE A 239 8.51 12.26 6.14
CA PHE A 239 9.44 11.78 7.15
C PHE A 239 10.26 12.98 7.69
N PRO A 240 10.63 13.02 8.99
CA PRO A 240 11.13 14.25 9.62
C PRO A 240 12.46 14.82 9.08
N GLN A 241 13.17 14.05 8.26
CA GLN A 241 14.45 14.45 7.70
C GLN A 241 14.67 13.79 6.34
N SER A 242 15.41 14.46 5.45
CA SER A 242 15.92 13.83 4.23
C SER A 242 17.07 12.89 4.56
N ILE A 243 17.22 11.84 3.76
CA ILE A 243 18.26 10.83 3.91
C ILE A 243 19.33 11.07 2.87
N ALA A 244 20.49 11.56 3.30
CA ALA A 244 21.64 11.78 2.44
C ALA A 244 22.61 10.59 2.51
N LEU A 245 22.94 9.98 1.36
CA LEU A 245 23.88 8.86 1.28
C LEU A 245 24.93 9.08 0.19
N ALA A 246 26.21 9.02 0.57
CA ALA A 246 27.33 8.98 -0.37
C ALA A 246 27.52 7.59 -1.00
N GLN A 247 27.05 6.53 -0.33
CA GLN A 247 27.12 5.16 -0.81
C GLN A 247 25.83 4.41 -0.48
N LEU A 248 25.39 3.56 -1.41
CA LEU A 248 24.14 2.81 -1.31
C LEU A 248 24.43 1.30 -1.44
N PRO A 249 24.16 0.48 -0.42
CA PRO A 249 24.28 -0.97 -0.54
C PRO A 249 23.17 -1.52 -1.45
N ILE A 250 23.56 -2.26 -2.49
CA ILE A 250 22.68 -2.92 -3.43
C ILE A 250 22.84 -4.43 -3.27
N GLY A 251 21.73 -5.14 -3.04
CA GLY A 251 21.73 -6.59 -2.91
C GLY A 251 22.04 -7.34 -4.22
N PRO A 252 22.28 -8.66 -4.16
CA PRO A 252 22.50 -9.50 -5.33
C PRO A 252 21.34 -9.42 -6.32
N ARG A 253 21.65 -9.46 -7.62
CA ARG A 253 20.67 -9.17 -8.68
C ARG A 253 21.05 -9.81 -10.01
N SER A 254 20.06 -10.12 -10.84
CA SER A 254 20.26 -10.75 -12.16
C SER A 254 20.37 -9.76 -13.32
N ASP A 255 20.14 -8.48 -13.08
CA ASP A 255 20.11 -7.40 -14.07
C ASP A 255 21.28 -6.41 -13.89
N GLY A 256 22.36 -6.85 -13.22
CA GLY A 256 23.62 -6.12 -13.20
C GLY A 256 24.28 -6.10 -14.59
N ARG A 257 25.43 -5.42 -14.71
CA ARG A 257 26.12 -5.23 -15.99
C ARG A 257 27.59 -5.64 -15.93
N SER A 258 28.10 -6.13 -17.05
CA SER A 258 29.54 -6.25 -17.29
C SER A 258 30.12 -4.86 -17.57
N PRO A 259 31.44 -4.69 -17.50
CA PRO A 259 32.09 -3.47 -17.96
C PRO A 259 31.74 -3.09 -19.40
N THR A 260 31.39 -4.09 -20.23
CA THR A 260 30.96 -3.95 -21.63
C THR A 260 29.43 -3.95 -21.83
N GLY A 261 28.66 -3.79 -20.75
CA GLY A 261 27.20 -3.61 -20.81
C GLY A 261 26.35 -4.86 -21.01
N ALA A 262 26.96 -6.05 -21.07
CA ALA A 262 26.21 -7.30 -21.06
C ALA A 262 25.47 -7.47 -19.73
N THR A 263 24.21 -7.89 -19.76
CA THR A 263 23.46 -8.18 -18.52
C THR A 263 24.02 -9.44 -17.87
N LEU A 264 24.31 -9.38 -16.57
CA LEU A 264 24.75 -10.54 -15.78
C LEU A 264 24.29 -10.47 -14.33
N GLY A 265 24.32 -11.63 -13.67
CA GLY A 265 24.10 -11.73 -12.24
C GLY A 265 25.27 -11.15 -11.46
N THR A 266 25.02 -10.13 -10.63
CA THR A 266 26.04 -9.54 -9.77
C THR A 266 25.78 -9.86 -8.30
N PRO A 267 26.83 -10.06 -7.50
CA PRO A 267 26.69 -10.15 -6.05
C PRO A 267 26.24 -8.82 -5.46
N ALA A 268 26.11 -8.77 -4.14
CA ALA A 268 25.89 -7.50 -3.46
C ALA A 268 27.03 -6.53 -3.75
N VAL A 269 26.72 -5.25 -3.94
CA VAL A 269 27.70 -4.19 -4.24
C VAL A 269 27.40 -2.94 -3.45
N LEU A 270 28.41 -2.08 -3.28
CA LEU A 270 28.25 -0.76 -2.67
C LEU A 270 28.34 0.29 -3.77
N ALA A 271 27.19 0.83 -4.19
CA ALA A 271 27.13 1.84 -5.23
C ALA A 271 27.60 3.20 -4.69
N ASN A 272 28.51 3.85 -5.41
CA ASN A 272 29.10 5.14 -5.06
C ASN A 272 28.77 6.25 -6.08
N GLY A 273 27.85 5.97 -7.02
CA GLY A 273 27.39 6.90 -8.02
C GLY A 273 26.18 6.35 -8.80
N PRO A 274 25.57 7.17 -9.67
CA PRO A 274 24.48 6.75 -10.52
C PRO A 274 24.90 5.61 -11.45
N SER A 275 23.96 4.77 -11.86
CA SER A 275 24.24 3.74 -12.87
C SER A 275 24.50 4.38 -14.23
N HIS A 276 25.53 3.94 -14.95
CA HIS A 276 25.77 4.37 -16.33
C HIS A 276 26.25 3.20 -17.20
N CYS A 277 25.72 3.13 -18.41
CA CYS A 277 26.15 2.18 -19.44
C CYS A 277 25.70 2.66 -20.82
N SER A 278 26.16 3.85 -21.20
CA SER A 278 25.99 4.41 -22.53
C SER A 278 26.76 3.61 -23.59
N SER A 279 26.54 3.92 -24.87
CA SER A 279 27.32 3.32 -25.96
C SER A 279 28.82 3.63 -25.83
N SER A 280 29.18 4.83 -25.36
CA SER A 280 30.57 5.18 -25.05
C SER A 280 31.12 4.39 -23.87
N ASP A 281 30.33 4.18 -22.81
CA ASP A 281 30.76 3.35 -21.67
C ASP A 281 31.01 1.91 -22.10
N THR A 282 30.14 1.37 -22.95
CA THR A 282 30.26 0.01 -23.48
C THR A 282 31.54 -0.14 -24.29
N ALA A 283 31.85 0.83 -25.16
CA ALA A 283 33.07 0.84 -25.97
C ALA A 283 34.34 1.00 -25.11
N ALA A 284 34.25 1.81 -24.04
CA ALA A 284 35.36 2.05 -23.10
C ALA A 284 35.52 0.94 -22.04
N GLY A 285 34.53 0.04 -21.90
CA GLY A 285 34.53 -0.96 -20.84
C GLY A 285 34.31 -0.36 -19.45
N THR A 286 33.52 0.71 -19.32
CA THR A 286 33.34 1.48 -18.08
C THR A 286 31.93 1.41 -17.49
N CYS A 287 31.06 0.49 -17.94
CA CYS A 287 29.72 0.37 -17.38
C CYS A 287 29.75 0.02 -15.88
N THR A 288 28.84 0.61 -15.09
CA THR A 288 28.68 0.27 -13.67
C THR A 288 28.11 -1.12 -13.50
N ALA A 289 28.55 -1.85 -12.48
CA ALA A 289 28.04 -3.19 -12.20
C ALA A 289 26.55 -3.21 -11.78
N TRP A 290 26.02 -2.11 -11.27
CA TRP A 290 24.61 -1.97 -10.85
C TRP A 290 23.75 -1.25 -11.90
N SER A 291 22.45 -1.51 -11.86
CA SER A 291 21.44 -0.88 -12.71
C SER A 291 20.60 0.14 -11.93
N GLY A 292 19.87 1.01 -12.64
CA GLY A 292 18.89 1.93 -12.05
C GLY A 292 17.81 1.22 -11.21
N PHE A 293 17.32 0.07 -11.70
CA PHE A 293 16.43 -0.80 -10.92
C PHE A 293 17.05 -1.26 -9.60
N GLY A 294 18.38 -1.33 -9.50
CA GLY A 294 19.04 -1.72 -8.26
C GLY A 294 19.11 -0.64 -7.23
N ILE A 295 19.26 0.59 -7.69
CA ILE A 295 19.14 1.76 -6.85
C ILE A 295 17.71 1.86 -6.31
N LEU A 296 16.69 1.76 -7.18
CA LEU A 296 15.27 1.77 -6.79
C LEU A 296 14.93 0.65 -5.79
N ALA A 297 15.32 -0.60 -6.08
CA ALA A 297 15.06 -1.73 -5.18
C ALA A 297 15.72 -1.57 -3.80
N SER A 298 16.89 -0.95 -3.75
CA SER A 298 17.60 -0.67 -2.48
C SER A 298 16.89 0.41 -1.68
N VAL A 299 16.46 1.50 -2.34
CA VAL A 299 15.68 2.58 -1.73
C VAL A 299 14.33 2.09 -1.23
N LEU A 300 13.62 1.28 -2.01
CA LEU A 300 12.38 0.63 -1.60
C LEU A 300 12.61 -0.23 -0.35
N SER A 301 13.62 -1.10 -0.37
CA SER A 301 13.91 -2.00 0.76
C SER A 301 14.28 -1.24 2.03
N LEU A 302 15.14 -0.21 1.93
CA LEU A 302 15.52 0.59 3.08
C LEU A 302 14.35 1.42 3.61
N THR A 303 13.52 1.98 2.73
CA THR A 303 12.27 2.68 3.12
C THR A 303 11.34 1.74 3.88
N ASP A 304 11.19 0.49 3.42
CA ASP A 304 10.42 -0.52 4.16
C ASP A 304 11.03 -0.82 5.52
N ARG A 305 12.36 -0.88 5.64
CA ARG A 305 13.01 -1.09 6.95
C ARG A 305 12.78 0.08 7.90
N LEU A 306 12.79 1.32 7.44
CA LEU A 306 12.44 2.49 8.26
C LEU A 306 10.98 2.42 8.73
N ARG A 307 10.06 2.06 7.84
CA ARG A 307 8.65 1.83 8.17
C ARG A 307 8.47 0.74 9.22
N ALA A 308 9.15 -0.39 9.04
CA ALA A 308 9.10 -1.53 9.95
C ALA A 308 9.73 -1.22 11.32
N ALA A 309 10.82 -0.44 11.35
CA ALA A 309 11.46 0.01 12.58
C ALA A 309 10.53 0.91 13.42
N ASN A 310 9.61 1.63 12.77
CA ASN A 310 8.55 2.39 13.43
C ASN A 310 7.31 1.52 13.76
N GLY A 311 7.28 0.23 13.43
CA GLY A 311 6.11 -0.64 13.64
C GLY A 311 4.89 -0.28 12.81
N LEU A 312 5.07 0.42 11.68
CA LEU A 312 3.97 0.93 10.86
C LEU A 312 3.69 0.07 9.63
N SER A 313 4.26 -1.13 9.56
CA SER A 313 4.20 -1.99 8.37
C SER A 313 2.80 -2.53 8.04
N SER A 314 1.89 -2.63 9.02
CA SER A 314 0.53 -3.10 8.78
C SER A 314 -0.44 -2.00 8.36
N ALA A 315 -0.15 -0.74 8.74
CA ALA A 315 -1.14 0.35 8.68
C ALA A 315 -0.77 1.55 7.82
N SER A 316 0.49 1.62 7.37
CA SER A 316 0.96 2.72 6.54
C SER A 316 1.64 2.25 5.27
N SER A 317 1.57 3.08 4.25
CA SER A 317 2.33 2.97 3.02
C SER A 317 3.40 4.04 2.96
N TRP A 318 4.59 3.69 2.49
CA TRP A 318 5.74 4.60 2.45
C TRP A 318 6.28 4.77 1.04
N TYR A 319 6.74 5.97 0.68
CA TYR A 319 7.36 6.24 -0.61
C TYR A 319 8.76 6.84 -0.44
N GLY A 320 9.77 6.17 -0.97
CA GLY A 320 11.13 6.71 -1.07
C GLY A 320 11.32 7.47 -2.38
N ALA A 321 11.17 8.79 -2.34
CA ALA A 321 11.42 9.64 -3.49
C ALA A 321 12.92 9.95 -3.60
N LEU A 322 13.52 9.63 -4.74
CA LEU A 322 14.87 10.05 -5.05
C LEU A 322 14.92 11.57 -5.27
N GLY A 323 16.05 12.18 -4.92
CA GLY A 323 16.31 13.59 -5.17
C GLY A 323 16.25 13.95 -6.66
N ARG A 324 16.02 15.24 -6.92
CA ARG A 324 15.75 15.81 -8.25
C ARG A 324 16.88 15.54 -9.25
N HIS A 325 18.11 15.37 -8.77
CA HIS A 325 19.31 15.18 -9.58
C HIS A 325 19.86 13.76 -9.52
N SER A 326 19.08 12.80 -9.01
CA SER A 326 19.51 11.40 -8.86
C SER A 326 19.90 10.72 -10.18
N GLY A 327 19.28 11.11 -11.30
CA GLY A 327 19.58 10.57 -12.64
C GLY A 327 19.22 9.09 -12.83
N VAL A 328 18.48 8.48 -11.91
CA VAL A 328 18.16 7.03 -11.92
C VAL A 328 17.06 6.70 -12.92
N GLY A 329 15.98 7.48 -12.92
CA GLY A 329 14.81 7.24 -13.77
C GLY A 329 13.90 6.10 -13.26
N GLY A 330 12.59 6.30 -13.30
CA GLY A 330 11.61 5.21 -13.10
C GLY A 330 11.20 4.99 -11.63
N GLY A 331 10.61 3.82 -11.37
CA GLY A 331 10.07 3.45 -10.06
C GLY A 331 10.04 1.95 -9.80
N LEU A 332 9.78 1.61 -8.54
CA LEU A 332 9.48 0.25 -8.08
C LEU A 332 8.53 0.31 -6.89
N GLY A 333 7.55 -0.60 -6.81
CA GLY A 333 6.61 -0.70 -5.70
C GLY A 333 6.28 -2.15 -5.29
N GLY A 334 5.70 -2.30 -4.10
CA GLY A 334 5.27 -3.58 -3.53
C GLY A 334 5.17 -3.57 -2.00
N GLY A 335 4.26 -4.35 -1.43
CA GLY A 335 4.21 -4.60 0.03
C GLY A 335 3.91 -3.36 0.89
N GLY A 336 3.15 -2.41 0.35
CA GLY A 336 2.87 -1.11 0.98
C GLY A 336 4.02 -0.11 0.86
N VAL A 337 5.03 -0.35 0.02
CA VAL A 337 6.13 0.60 -0.17
C VAL A 337 6.33 0.87 -1.65
N GLY A 338 6.72 2.10 -1.98
CA GLY A 338 7.16 2.49 -3.32
C GLY A 338 8.49 3.25 -3.28
N SER A 339 9.13 3.35 -4.43
CA SER A 339 10.31 4.17 -4.66
C SER A 339 10.29 4.71 -6.09
N GLY A 340 10.85 5.89 -6.32
CA GLY A 340 10.94 6.45 -7.65
C GLY A 340 11.53 7.85 -7.70
N ASP A 341 11.63 8.40 -8.90
CA ASP A 341 12.23 9.72 -9.20
C ASP A 341 11.24 10.89 -9.16
N GLY A 342 9.98 10.62 -8.80
CA GLY A 342 8.91 11.60 -8.91
C GLY A 342 7.64 11.21 -8.18
N TYR A 343 6.73 12.17 -8.02
CA TYR A 343 5.38 11.95 -7.49
C TYR A 343 4.30 11.97 -8.59
N GLY A 344 4.71 11.75 -9.84
CA GLY A 344 3.84 11.77 -11.01
C GLY A 344 3.21 10.42 -11.34
N LEU A 345 3.14 10.11 -12.63
CA LEU A 345 2.52 8.86 -13.12
C LEU A 345 3.28 7.59 -12.74
N ILE A 346 4.60 7.70 -12.53
CA ILE A 346 5.40 6.60 -11.97
C ILE A 346 4.95 6.31 -10.54
N PHE A 347 4.86 7.34 -9.68
CA PHE A 347 4.33 7.17 -8.32
C PHE A 347 2.95 6.52 -8.31
N ASN A 348 2.04 6.95 -9.19
CA ASN A 348 0.71 6.34 -9.31
C ASN A 348 0.78 4.83 -9.63
N HIS A 349 1.66 4.44 -10.55
CA HIS A 349 1.92 3.04 -10.91
C HIS A 349 2.54 2.25 -9.76
N GLU A 350 3.61 2.76 -9.14
CA GLU A 350 4.30 2.07 -8.05
C GLU A 350 3.41 1.91 -6.81
N PHE A 351 2.48 2.84 -6.58
CA PHE A 351 1.50 2.68 -5.51
C PHE A 351 0.45 1.63 -5.81
N GLY A 352 0.08 1.42 -7.07
CA GLY A 352 -0.74 0.26 -7.41
C GLY A 352 -0.02 -1.05 -7.06
N HIS A 353 1.29 -1.17 -7.32
CA HIS A 353 2.08 -2.29 -6.80
C HIS A 353 2.13 -2.33 -5.26
N ALA A 354 2.23 -1.19 -4.59
CA ALA A 354 2.16 -1.12 -3.13
C ALA A 354 0.81 -1.62 -2.57
N PHE A 355 -0.26 -1.56 -3.39
CA PHE A 355 -1.59 -2.11 -3.12
C PHE A 355 -1.80 -3.52 -3.70
N ASP A 356 -0.71 -4.25 -3.96
CA ASP A 356 -0.67 -5.63 -4.49
C ASP A 356 -1.27 -5.81 -5.90
N GLN A 357 -1.37 -4.73 -6.68
CA GLN A 357 -1.77 -4.83 -8.08
C GLN A 357 -0.61 -5.33 -8.94
N PRO A 358 -0.79 -6.35 -9.79
CA PRO A 358 0.16 -6.70 -10.83
C PRO A 358 0.09 -5.71 -12.00
N HIS A 359 0.97 -5.88 -12.99
CA HIS A 359 0.69 -5.31 -14.30
C HIS A 359 -0.55 -5.98 -14.91
N TRP A 360 -1.58 -5.21 -15.25
CA TRP A 360 -2.82 -5.79 -15.76
C TRP A 360 -2.70 -6.37 -17.16
N GLY A 361 -1.64 -6.05 -17.90
CA GLY A 361 -1.30 -6.77 -19.11
C GLY A 361 -1.01 -8.24 -18.84
N ASP A 362 -0.22 -8.54 -17.81
CA ASP A 362 0.17 -9.91 -17.46
C ASP A 362 -1.00 -10.69 -16.82
N ALA A 363 -1.89 -9.98 -16.12
CA ALA A 363 -3.10 -10.53 -15.52
C ALA A 363 -4.33 -10.46 -16.45
N LEU A 364 -4.18 -10.06 -17.71
CA LEU A 364 -5.28 -10.04 -18.67
C LEU A 364 -5.85 -11.44 -18.85
N TYR A 365 -7.18 -11.60 -18.85
CA TYR A 365 -7.80 -12.93 -18.85
C TYR A 365 -7.39 -13.85 -20.01
N THR A 366 -6.94 -13.31 -21.15
CA THR A 366 -6.44 -14.09 -22.30
C THR A 366 -4.97 -14.48 -22.19
N ARG A 367 -4.23 -13.93 -21.23
CA ARG A 367 -2.78 -14.14 -21.03
C ARG A 367 -2.40 -14.67 -19.65
N ALA A 368 -3.27 -14.50 -18.67
CA ALA A 368 -3.04 -15.00 -17.33
C ALA A 368 -2.81 -16.52 -17.35
N ALA A 369 -1.90 -16.98 -16.49
CA ALA A 369 -1.61 -18.40 -16.36
C ALA A 369 -2.87 -19.18 -15.94
N ALA A 370 -2.96 -20.46 -16.33
CA ALA A 370 -4.04 -21.34 -15.88
C ALA A 370 -4.08 -21.38 -14.35
N GLY A 371 -5.27 -21.15 -13.77
CA GLY A 371 -5.45 -21.09 -12.32
C GLY A 371 -5.02 -19.78 -11.66
N ALA A 372 -4.74 -18.71 -12.43
CA ALA A 372 -4.50 -17.39 -11.87
C ALA A 372 -5.69 -16.95 -11.00
N THR A 373 -5.38 -16.45 -9.81
CA THR A 373 -6.35 -15.94 -8.83
C THR A 373 -6.77 -14.49 -9.11
N THR A 374 -6.14 -13.86 -10.09
CA THR A 374 -6.38 -12.48 -10.52
C THR A 374 -6.52 -12.46 -12.03
N LEU A 375 -7.68 -12.00 -12.52
CA LEU A 375 -7.97 -11.88 -13.95
C LEU A 375 -8.57 -10.50 -14.24
N HIS A 376 -7.84 -9.70 -15.01
CA HIS A 376 -8.27 -8.39 -15.46
C HIS A 376 -9.18 -8.52 -16.69
N PRO A 377 -10.39 -7.93 -16.68
CA PRO A 377 -11.36 -8.14 -17.77
C PRO A 377 -11.11 -7.27 -19.01
N TYR A 378 -10.46 -6.11 -18.87
CA TYR A 378 -10.35 -5.16 -19.98
C TYR A 378 -9.04 -5.29 -20.75
N THR A 379 -9.16 -5.58 -22.06
CA THR A 379 -8.05 -5.74 -22.99
C THR A 379 -7.37 -4.42 -23.37
N GLY A 380 -8.06 -3.28 -23.21
CA GLY A 380 -7.56 -1.98 -23.66
C GLY A 380 -7.53 -1.88 -25.19
N GLN A 381 -7.32 -0.66 -25.72
CA GLN A 381 -7.23 -0.44 -27.17
C GLN A 381 -5.81 -0.21 -27.70
N PHE A 382 -4.81 -0.31 -26.83
CA PHE A 382 -3.40 -0.27 -27.20
C PHE A 382 -2.88 -1.68 -27.45
N GLN A 383 -1.89 -1.79 -28.33
CA GLN A 383 -1.28 -3.06 -28.70
C GLN A 383 0.18 -3.09 -28.27
N THR A 384 0.64 -4.28 -27.91
CA THR A 384 2.06 -4.60 -27.77
C THR A 384 2.78 -4.51 -29.12
N ALA A 385 4.12 -4.55 -29.10
CA ALA A 385 4.92 -4.65 -30.32
C ALA A 385 4.59 -5.91 -31.17
N ALA A 386 4.05 -6.95 -30.55
CA ALA A 386 3.62 -8.18 -31.22
C ALA A 386 2.16 -8.12 -31.74
N GLY A 387 1.53 -6.94 -31.75
CA GLY A 387 0.15 -6.73 -32.21
C GLY A 387 -0.93 -7.23 -31.26
N GLN A 388 -0.57 -7.83 -30.12
CA GLN A 388 -1.53 -8.33 -29.13
C GLN A 388 -2.11 -7.20 -28.28
N PRO A 389 -3.37 -7.30 -27.82
CA PRO A 389 -3.96 -6.33 -26.89
C PRO A 389 -3.08 -6.14 -25.68
N ASN A 390 -2.83 -4.92 -25.27
CA ASN A 390 -1.86 -4.64 -24.23
C ASN A 390 -2.38 -4.90 -22.81
N GLY A 391 -3.71 -4.99 -22.62
CA GLY A 391 -4.35 -5.11 -21.31
C GLY A 391 -4.45 -3.77 -20.57
N GLY A 392 -5.09 -3.83 -19.40
CA GLY A 392 -5.24 -2.69 -18.48
C GLY A 392 -6.01 -1.50 -19.07
N GLY A 393 -7.05 -1.80 -19.84
CA GLY A 393 -8.07 -0.80 -20.20
C GLY A 393 -8.96 -0.44 -19.01
N VAL A 394 -9.76 0.61 -19.12
CA VAL A 394 -10.74 1.03 -18.09
C VAL A 394 -12.16 0.54 -18.35
N GLY A 395 -12.38 -0.19 -19.45
CA GLY A 395 -13.69 -0.64 -19.89
C GLY A 395 -14.55 0.50 -20.44
N ASN A 396 -15.83 0.50 -20.09
CA ASN A 396 -16.79 1.52 -20.52
C ASN A 396 -17.22 2.46 -19.40
N SER A 397 -16.69 2.23 -18.20
CA SER A 397 -17.06 2.98 -17.02
C SER A 397 -16.39 4.35 -17.06
N TRP A 398 -17.18 5.39 -16.84
CA TRP A 398 -16.68 6.76 -16.78
C TRP A 398 -16.06 7.00 -15.42
N ALA A 399 -14.83 7.51 -15.40
CA ALA A 399 -14.23 7.94 -14.14
C ALA A 399 -14.95 9.18 -13.62
N PHE A 400 -14.98 9.33 -12.30
CA PHE A 400 -15.58 10.47 -11.62
C PHE A 400 -14.51 11.31 -10.97
N ASP A 401 -14.58 12.61 -11.20
CA ASP A 401 -13.56 13.55 -10.79
C ASP A 401 -14.17 14.88 -10.33
N PRO A 402 -14.32 15.11 -9.02
CA PRO A 402 -14.92 16.32 -8.50
C PRO A 402 -14.10 17.58 -8.78
N LEU A 403 -12.83 17.46 -9.19
CA LEU A 403 -11.96 18.58 -9.53
C LEU A 403 -12.22 19.13 -10.94
N GLN A 404 -12.80 18.31 -11.82
CA GLN A 404 -13.12 18.72 -13.19
C GLN A 404 -14.52 19.34 -13.25
N PRO A 405 -14.74 20.43 -14.00
CA PRO A 405 -16.06 21.06 -14.10
C PRO A 405 -17.18 20.11 -14.56
N ALA A 406 -16.85 19.18 -15.46
CA ALA A 406 -17.81 18.21 -15.99
C ALA A 406 -18.06 17.02 -15.04
N HIS A 407 -17.19 16.80 -14.06
CA HIS A 407 -17.15 15.67 -13.13
C HIS A 407 -17.01 14.26 -13.73
N PHE A 408 -17.33 14.07 -15.02
CA PHE A 408 -17.26 12.78 -15.68
C PHE A 408 -16.13 12.78 -16.71
N VAL A 409 -15.20 11.82 -16.55
CA VAL A 409 -14.06 11.67 -17.45
C VAL A 409 -14.28 10.49 -18.39
N ASN A 410 -14.27 10.79 -19.68
CA ASN A 410 -14.57 9.83 -20.76
C ASN A 410 -13.58 8.65 -20.73
N PRO A 411 -14.03 7.38 -20.78
CA PRO A 411 -13.14 6.22 -20.84
C PRO A 411 -12.29 6.19 -22.12
N VAL A 412 -12.60 7.01 -23.14
CA VAL A 412 -11.81 7.22 -24.34
C VAL A 412 -11.00 8.50 -24.23
N CYS A 413 -9.72 8.40 -24.51
CA CYS A 413 -8.81 9.51 -24.57
C CYS A 413 -9.03 10.34 -25.83
N ALA A 414 -9.38 11.62 -25.67
CA ALA A 414 -9.63 12.52 -26.80
C ALA A 414 -8.43 12.65 -27.74
N ALA A 415 -7.21 12.65 -27.19
CA ALA A 415 -5.98 12.82 -27.98
C ALA A 415 -5.65 11.61 -28.87
N THR A 416 -6.07 10.41 -28.49
CA THR A 416 -5.71 9.18 -29.22
C THR A 416 -6.91 8.49 -29.86
N GLY A 417 -8.14 8.85 -29.48
CA GLY A 417 -9.37 8.13 -29.84
C GLY A 417 -9.45 6.72 -29.26
N LYS A 418 -8.50 6.34 -28.38
CA LYS A 418 -8.41 5.01 -27.78
C LYS A 418 -8.88 5.02 -26.34
N GLU A 419 -9.43 3.90 -25.90
CA GLU A 419 -9.69 3.60 -24.50
C GLU A 419 -8.47 3.96 -23.64
N ARG A 420 -8.72 4.65 -22.53
CA ARG A 420 -7.71 4.99 -21.54
C ARG A 420 -7.09 3.72 -20.98
N GLN A 421 -5.81 3.81 -20.69
CA GLN A 421 -5.13 2.80 -19.91
C GLN A 421 -5.05 3.25 -18.47
N GLU A 422 -5.23 2.30 -17.57
CA GLU A 422 -5.12 2.55 -16.15
C GLU A 422 -3.65 2.55 -15.67
N PRO A 423 -3.36 2.99 -14.43
CA PRO A 423 -1.99 3.21 -13.97
C PRO A 423 -1.10 1.98 -14.07
N MET A 424 -1.65 0.78 -13.86
CA MET A 424 -0.89 -0.49 -13.84
C MET A 424 -0.56 -1.06 -15.21
N GLN A 425 -0.89 -0.36 -16.29
CA GLN A 425 -0.51 -0.80 -17.62
C GLN A 425 -0.34 0.37 -18.57
N ARG A 426 0.88 0.89 -18.72
CA ARG A 426 1.13 2.08 -19.53
C ARG A 426 1.97 1.72 -20.76
N SER A 427 1.35 1.78 -21.94
CA SER A 427 1.99 1.48 -23.23
C SER A 427 1.72 2.55 -24.30
N GLY A 428 1.19 3.72 -23.91
CA GLY A 428 0.83 4.82 -24.80
C GLY A 428 0.87 6.19 -24.13
N SER A 429 0.29 7.19 -24.80
CA SER A 429 0.17 8.56 -24.28
C SER A 429 -0.68 8.57 -23.01
N ALA A 430 -0.15 9.16 -21.93
CA ALA A 430 -0.92 9.50 -20.74
C ALA A 430 -2.11 10.38 -21.14
N CYS A 431 -3.29 10.08 -20.61
CA CYS A 431 -4.52 10.83 -20.93
C CYS A 431 -5.05 11.61 -19.74
N VAL A 432 -4.19 11.91 -18.77
CA VAL A 432 -4.51 12.71 -17.59
C VAL A 432 -5.20 14.01 -18.01
N PRO A 433 -6.33 14.38 -17.37
CA PRO A 433 -6.98 15.67 -17.60
C PRO A 433 -6.01 16.84 -17.47
N ALA A 434 -6.31 17.94 -18.15
CA ALA A 434 -5.44 19.12 -18.12
C ALA A 434 -5.33 19.67 -16.69
N GLY A 435 -4.11 19.95 -16.25
CA GLY A 435 -3.82 20.47 -14.91
C GLY A 435 -3.67 19.40 -13.82
N GLU A 436 -3.81 18.12 -14.16
CA GLU A 436 -3.71 17.00 -13.22
C GLU A 436 -2.44 16.17 -13.43
N THR A 437 -2.16 15.32 -12.44
CA THR A 437 -0.96 14.50 -12.32
C THR A 437 -1.23 13.00 -12.48
N TYR A 438 -2.42 12.52 -12.11
CA TYR A 438 -2.70 11.10 -11.88
C TYR A 438 -3.72 10.49 -12.84
N ASP A 439 -3.34 9.37 -13.46
CA ASP A 439 -4.25 8.48 -14.20
C ASP A 439 -5.34 7.89 -13.29
N PHE A 440 -6.51 7.60 -13.87
CA PHE A 440 -7.63 6.94 -13.19
C PHE A 440 -7.53 5.43 -13.26
N ALA A 441 -7.83 4.75 -12.16
CA ALA A 441 -8.00 3.31 -12.13
C ALA A 441 -9.29 2.88 -12.85
N SER A 442 -9.30 1.65 -13.39
CA SER A 442 -10.54 1.01 -13.84
C SER A 442 -11.48 0.75 -12.66
N ASP A 443 -12.76 0.48 -12.90
CA ASP A 443 -13.69 0.05 -11.84
C ASP A 443 -13.26 -1.27 -11.18
N TYR A 444 -12.72 -2.21 -11.96
CA TYR A 444 -12.10 -3.43 -11.47
C TYR A 444 -10.95 -3.13 -10.51
N ALA A 445 -10.02 -2.26 -10.91
CA ALA A 445 -8.87 -1.89 -10.07
C ALA A 445 -9.28 -1.06 -8.85
N ALA A 446 -10.31 -0.22 -8.95
CA ALA A 446 -10.90 0.47 -7.80
C ALA A 446 -11.46 -0.53 -6.79
N LEU A 447 -12.23 -1.54 -7.23
CA LEU A 447 -12.69 -2.58 -6.31
C LEU A 447 -11.51 -3.40 -5.74
N PHE A 448 -10.46 -3.66 -6.53
CA PHE A 448 -9.25 -4.34 -6.05
C PHE A 448 -8.61 -3.56 -4.89
N VAL A 449 -8.40 -2.25 -5.04
CA VAL A 449 -7.83 -1.40 -3.98
C VAL A 449 -8.75 -1.33 -2.76
N ALA A 450 -10.07 -1.24 -2.96
CA ALA A 450 -11.01 -1.27 -1.85
C ALA A 450 -10.89 -2.58 -1.05
N ARG A 451 -10.79 -3.73 -1.74
CA ARG A 451 -10.59 -5.05 -1.11
C ARG A 451 -9.21 -5.17 -0.44
N TYR A 452 -8.17 -4.54 -0.99
CA TYR A 452 -6.85 -4.49 -0.37
C TYR A 452 -6.92 -3.82 1.02
N PHE A 453 -7.54 -2.63 1.13
CA PHE A 453 -7.66 -1.95 2.42
C PHE A 453 -8.63 -2.64 3.37
N ASN A 454 -9.79 -3.04 2.88
CA ASN A 454 -10.88 -3.51 3.73
C ASN A 454 -10.79 -4.99 4.08
N GLY A 455 -10.03 -5.76 3.29
CA GLY A 455 -10.06 -7.20 3.34
C GLY A 455 -11.27 -7.79 2.61
N ALA A 456 -11.12 -9.02 2.18
CA ALA A 456 -12.15 -9.82 1.55
C ALA A 456 -11.85 -11.30 1.79
N PRO A 457 -12.58 -12.00 2.67
CA PRO A 457 -12.23 -13.36 3.09
C PRO A 457 -12.32 -14.40 1.97
N SER A 458 -13.08 -14.10 0.90
CA SER A 458 -13.26 -14.98 -0.24
C SER A 458 -12.83 -14.31 -1.55
N ALA A 459 -12.35 -15.09 -2.51
CA ALA A 459 -12.19 -14.63 -3.88
C ALA A 459 -13.55 -14.18 -4.47
N TYR A 460 -13.51 -13.28 -5.45
CA TYR A 460 -14.69 -12.80 -6.16
C TYR A 460 -14.47 -12.91 -7.67
N THR A 461 -15.29 -13.70 -8.33
CA THR A 461 -15.15 -14.04 -9.76
C THR A 461 -16.48 -13.83 -10.48
N GLY A 462 -16.42 -13.55 -11.76
CA GLY A 462 -17.62 -13.39 -12.59
C GLY A 462 -17.29 -12.93 -13.99
N ASN A 463 -18.26 -12.31 -14.65
CA ASN A 463 -18.11 -11.67 -15.96
C ASN A 463 -18.59 -10.23 -15.88
N VAL A 464 -18.05 -9.37 -16.72
CA VAL A 464 -18.44 -7.96 -16.82
C VAL A 464 -18.60 -7.56 -18.27
N ALA A 465 -19.57 -6.70 -18.57
CA ALA A 465 -19.80 -6.24 -19.93
C ALA A 465 -18.65 -5.34 -20.41
N SER A 466 -18.06 -5.67 -21.56
CA SER A 466 -16.97 -4.92 -22.17
C SER A 466 -17.10 -4.85 -23.70
N PRO A 467 -18.02 -4.03 -24.24
CA PRO A 467 -18.16 -3.83 -25.70
C PRO A 467 -16.92 -3.30 -26.43
N ARG A 468 -15.86 -2.88 -25.73
CA ARG A 468 -14.60 -2.43 -26.33
C ARG A 468 -13.52 -3.52 -26.35
N ASP A 469 -13.84 -4.74 -25.92
CA ASP A 469 -12.88 -5.83 -25.89
C ASP A 469 -12.37 -6.16 -27.30
N GLN A 470 -11.06 -5.98 -27.52
CA GLN A 470 -10.40 -6.23 -28.80
C GLN A 470 -10.39 -7.71 -29.24
N THR A 471 -10.75 -8.64 -28.35
CA THR A 471 -10.85 -10.07 -28.65
C THR A 471 -12.23 -10.47 -29.17
N GLY A 472 -13.21 -9.56 -29.12
CA GLY A 472 -14.60 -9.83 -29.46
C GLY A 472 -15.42 -10.47 -28.33
N ASN A 473 -14.84 -10.64 -27.14
CA ASN A 473 -15.58 -11.11 -25.97
C ASN A 473 -16.33 -9.94 -25.30
N TYR A 474 -17.64 -9.87 -25.48
CA TYR A 474 -18.47 -8.82 -24.87
C TYR A 474 -18.68 -8.97 -23.36
N ASN A 475 -18.37 -10.13 -22.78
CA ASN A 475 -18.54 -10.43 -21.36
C ASN A 475 -17.29 -11.14 -20.79
N PRO A 476 -16.10 -10.50 -20.81
CA PRO A 476 -14.88 -11.10 -20.31
C PRO A 476 -14.99 -11.53 -18.85
N PRO A 477 -14.34 -12.66 -18.48
CA PRO A 477 -14.27 -13.08 -17.09
C PRO A 477 -13.34 -12.17 -16.29
N PHE A 478 -13.58 -12.09 -14.99
CA PHE A 478 -12.71 -11.46 -14.01
C PHE A 478 -12.52 -12.37 -12.79
N ALA A 479 -11.43 -12.15 -12.06
CA ALA A 479 -11.16 -12.79 -10.78
C ALA A 479 -10.41 -11.82 -9.87
N LEU A 480 -10.90 -11.65 -8.65
CA LEU A 480 -10.28 -10.89 -7.58
C LEU A 480 -9.94 -11.87 -6.45
N PRO A 481 -8.70 -11.89 -5.94
CA PRO A 481 -8.32 -12.83 -4.88
C PRO A 481 -9.01 -12.48 -3.55
N SER A 482 -8.94 -13.42 -2.60
CA SER A 482 -9.15 -13.08 -1.20
C SER A 482 -8.06 -12.10 -0.74
N GLN A 483 -8.40 -11.19 0.16
CA GLN A 483 -7.52 -10.17 0.70
C GLN A 483 -7.60 -10.15 2.22
N GLY A 484 -6.46 -10.00 2.89
CA GLY A 484 -6.39 -9.95 4.36
C GLY A 484 -6.81 -8.61 4.97
N GLY A 485 -6.88 -7.55 4.15
CA GLY A 485 -7.13 -6.20 4.64
C GLY A 485 -5.87 -5.53 5.18
N ARG A 486 -6.01 -4.24 5.49
CA ARG A 486 -4.96 -3.44 6.12
C ARG A 486 -5.50 -2.83 7.40
N ASP A 487 -4.58 -2.56 8.32
CA ASP A 487 -4.94 -1.80 9.51
C ASP A 487 -5.09 -0.32 9.12
N ASN A 488 -6.06 0.34 9.71
CA ASN A 488 -6.14 1.78 9.72
C ASN A 488 -5.33 2.32 10.91
N LEU A 489 -4.50 3.32 10.63
CA LEU A 489 -3.90 4.16 11.66
C LEU A 489 -4.94 5.18 12.13
N VAL A 490 -5.29 5.13 13.41
CA VAL A 490 -6.23 6.07 14.01
C VAL A 490 -5.42 7.12 14.76
N LEU A 491 -5.37 8.31 14.18
CA LEU A 491 -4.81 9.50 14.80
C LEU A 491 -5.86 10.03 15.77
N GLY A 492 -5.58 9.90 17.07
CA GLY A 492 -6.40 10.24 18.25
C GLY A 492 -7.81 10.82 18.01
N GLY A 493 -8.82 10.20 18.59
CA GLY A 493 -10.08 10.89 18.88
C GLY A 493 -10.54 10.41 20.24
N GLY A 494 -10.26 11.21 21.28
CA GLY A 494 -10.62 10.91 22.67
C GLY A 494 -9.77 9.86 23.39
N SER A 495 -8.88 9.12 22.70
CA SER A 495 -7.86 8.27 23.32
C SER A 495 -6.50 8.97 23.30
N PRO A 496 -5.71 8.95 24.40
CA PRO A 496 -4.48 9.74 24.51
C PRO A 496 -3.33 9.28 23.59
N LEU A 497 -3.46 8.14 22.91
CA LEU A 497 -2.44 7.64 21.99
C LEU A 497 -3.04 7.20 20.64
N PRO A 498 -2.32 7.39 19.53
CA PRO A 498 -2.65 6.80 18.23
C PRO A 498 -2.80 5.28 18.35
N GLY A 499 -3.79 4.73 17.64
CA GLY A 499 -4.15 3.31 17.69
C GLY A 499 -4.21 2.68 16.31
N PHE A 500 -4.37 1.36 16.27
CA PHE A 500 -4.59 0.60 15.05
C PHE A 500 -5.95 -0.06 15.10
N MET A 501 -6.68 0.01 13.99
CA MET A 501 -7.98 -0.64 13.84
C MET A 501 -7.98 -1.48 12.57
N HIS A 502 -8.39 -2.73 12.69
CA HIS A 502 -8.55 -3.65 11.56
C HIS A 502 -10.03 -3.83 11.26
N TRP A 503 -10.42 -3.85 9.99
CA TRP A 503 -11.79 -4.19 9.64
C TRP A 503 -12.00 -5.71 9.72
N ASP A 504 -12.85 -6.16 10.63
CA ASP A 504 -13.27 -7.56 10.66
C ASP A 504 -14.54 -7.73 9.84
N ALA A 505 -14.41 -8.39 8.69
CA ALA A 505 -15.52 -8.68 7.79
C ALA A 505 -16.57 -9.63 8.42
N GLY A 506 -16.20 -10.44 9.42
CA GLY A 506 -17.12 -11.35 10.10
C GLY A 506 -18.12 -10.62 11.00
N SER A 507 -17.64 -9.65 11.79
CA SER A 507 -18.49 -8.80 12.65
C SER A 507 -18.99 -7.53 11.96
N ALA A 508 -18.52 -7.22 10.75
CA ALA A 508 -18.76 -5.95 10.06
C ALA A 508 -18.44 -4.73 10.95
N SER A 509 -17.29 -4.79 11.63
CA SER A 509 -16.86 -3.74 12.56
C SER A 509 -15.34 -3.59 12.58
N TYR A 510 -14.87 -2.43 13.05
CA TYR A 510 -13.45 -2.22 13.31
C TYR A 510 -13.07 -2.80 14.69
N VAL A 511 -12.02 -3.62 14.72
CA VAL A 511 -11.44 -4.20 15.95
C VAL A 511 -10.06 -3.61 16.21
N ALA A 512 -9.71 -3.40 17.48
CA ALA A 512 -8.41 -2.85 17.86
C ALA A 512 -7.27 -3.83 17.57
N GLN A 513 -6.11 -3.29 17.16
CA GLN A 513 -4.86 -4.02 16.95
C GLN A 513 -3.69 -3.36 17.73
N PRO A 514 -2.62 -4.11 18.04
CA PRO A 514 -2.50 -5.56 17.86
C PRO A 514 -3.24 -6.39 18.91
N SER A 515 -3.39 -7.69 18.67
CA SER A 515 -3.63 -8.65 19.73
C SER A 515 -2.45 -8.71 20.73
N ALA A 516 -2.73 -9.06 21.98
CA ALA A 516 -1.73 -9.14 23.04
C ALA A 516 -0.62 -10.18 22.73
N GLY A 517 0.58 -9.93 23.25
CA GLY A 517 1.72 -10.85 23.17
C GLY A 517 2.89 -10.32 22.34
N LEU A 518 3.97 -11.09 22.33
CA LEU A 518 5.24 -10.66 21.75
C LEU A 518 5.14 -10.29 20.25
N PRO A 519 4.44 -11.02 19.37
CA PRO A 519 4.30 -10.61 17.96
C PRO A 519 3.68 -9.21 17.81
N GLY A 520 2.65 -8.89 18.60
CA GLY A 520 2.07 -7.55 18.64
C GLY A 520 3.08 -6.51 19.12
N GLN A 521 3.81 -6.82 20.19
CA GLN A 521 4.82 -5.92 20.75
C GLN A 521 5.98 -5.61 19.80
N LEU A 522 6.40 -6.57 18.97
CA LEU A 522 7.51 -6.41 18.02
C LEU A 522 7.10 -5.78 16.70
N ASN A 523 5.84 -5.90 16.30
CA ASN A 523 5.35 -5.42 15.00
C ASN A 523 4.64 -4.06 15.09
N TYR A 524 4.20 -3.67 16.28
CA TYR A 524 3.46 -2.43 16.51
C TYR A 524 4.17 -1.57 17.57
N PRO A 525 4.08 -0.24 17.46
CA PRO A 525 4.56 0.69 18.46
C PRO A 525 4.06 0.37 19.86
N GLN A 526 4.99 0.34 20.80
CA GLN A 526 4.70 0.32 22.24
C GLN A 526 4.83 1.71 22.83
N GLN A 527 5.63 2.55 22.19
CA GLN A 527 5.83 3.95 22.53
C GLN A 527 5.64 4.77 21.27
N TRP A 528 4.99 5.91 21.43
CA TRP A 528 4.76 6.89 20.39
C TRP A 528 5.46 8.17 20.76
N ASP A 529 5.96 8.89 19.76
CA ASP A 529 6.60 10.17 19.95
C ASP A 529 7.68 10.14 21.04
N VAL A 530 8.64 9.24 20.84
CA VAL A 530 9.83 9.17 21.68
C VAL A 530 11.06 9.52 20.83
N PRO A 531 12.06 10.20 21.40
CA PRO A 531 13.34 10.36 20.73
C PRO A 531 13.93 8.98 20.45
N VAL A 532 14.23 8.68 19.19
CA VAL A 532 14.82 7.42 18.76
C VAL A 532 16.08 7.67 17.95
N TYR A 533 16.97 6.68 18.00
CA TYR A 533 18.01 6.46 17.01
C TYR A 533 17.60 5.26 16.15
N THR A 534 17.38 5.47 14.85
CA THR A 534 17.27 4.36 13.91
C THR A 534 18.67 3.89 13.53
N LEU A 535 19.00 2.67 13.94
CA LEU A 535 20.26 2.00 13.59
C LEU A 535 19.99 1.03 12.45
N TRP A 536 20.74 1.17 11.36
CA TRP A 536 20.31 0.60 10.09
C TRP A 536 21.45 0.45 9.07
N GLY A 537 21.17 -0.32 8.02
CA GLY A 537 22.12 -0.59 6.94
C GLY A 537 21.89 -1.93 6.28
N ALA A 538 22.97 -2.58 5.87
CA ALA A 538 22.92 -3.86 5.18
C ALA A 538 24.00 -4.84 5.69
N TYR A 539 23.71 -6.13 5.56
CA TYR A 539 24.65 -7.20 5.86
C TYR A 539 24.69 -8.19 4.71
N SER A 540 25.91 -8.56 4.29
CA SER A 540 26.16 -9.66 3.35
C SER A 540 27.01 -10.74 4.01
N ASN A 541 26.55 -11.99 3.87
CA ASN A 541 27.31 -13.15 4.32
C ASN A 541 28.43 -13.53 3.33
N THR A 542 28.34 -13.12 2.07
CA THR A 542 29.25 -13.52 0.99
C THR A 542 30.09 -12.37 0.45
N THR A 543 29.70 -11.12 0.70
CA THR A 543 30.36 -9.94 0.13
C THR A 543 30.59 -8.88 1.21
N ALA A 544 31.69 -9.05 1.96
CA ALA A 544 32.01 -8.20 3.12
C ALA A 544 32.02 -6.69 2.79
N SER A 545 32.46 -6.29 1.60
CA SER A 545 32.47 -4.89 1.15
C SER A 545 31.08 -4.27 0.95
N ALA A 546 30.04 -5.08 0.85
CA ALA A 546 28.65 -4.62 0.76
C ALA A 546 27.93 -4.58 2.11
N THR A 547 28.57 -5.05 3.19
CA THR A 547 28.07 -4.89 4.55
C THR A 547 28.32 -3.46 5.01
N THR A 548 27.25 -2.78 5.44
CA THR A 548 27.28 -1.35 5.78
C THR A 548 26.50 -1.07 7.06
N LEU A 549 27.08 -0.18 7.88
CA LEU A 549 26.37 0.57 8.90
C LEU A 549 26.16 1.97 8.36
N LEU A 550 24.92 2.35 8.10
CA LEU A 550 24.58 3.70 7.66
C LEU A 550 24.56 4.64 8.86
N GLN A 551 24.73 5.94 8.59
CA GLN A 551 24.66 6.95 9.65
C GLN A 551 23.32 6.85 10.40
N PRO A 552 23.33 6.74 11.74
CA PRO A 552 22.10 6.66 12.52
C PRO A 552 21.22 7.89 12.32
N LEU A 553 19.91 7.66 12.20
CA LEU A 553 18.94 8.73 12.10
C LEU A 553 18.41 9.06 13.50
N LYS A 554 18.52 10.31 13.94
CA LYS A 554 17.93 10.78 15.20
C LYS A 554 16.66 11.59 14.89
N TYR A 555 15.52 11.20 15.46
CA TYR A 555 14.25 11.92 15.31
C TYR A 555 13.27 11.51 16.41
N ARG A 556 12.09 12.13 16.45
CA ARG A 556 10.95 11.67 17.26
C ARG A 556 10.08 10.76 16.42
N GLY A 557 9.86 9.54 16.89
CA GLY A 557 9.15 8.52 16.12
C GLY A 557 8.42 7.52 17.00
N ALA A 558 8.00 6.43 16.39
CA ALA A 558 7.37 5.32 17.09
C ALA A 558 8.40 4.22 17.38
N ALA A 559 8.27 3.54 18.51
CA ALA A 559 9.16 2.47 18.91
C ALA A 559 8.35 1.22 19.29
N PRO A 560 8.40 0.17 18.45
CA PRO A 560 8.04 -1.18 18.86
C PRO A 560 8.97 -1.67 19.98
N ARG A 561 8.60 -2.77 20.64
CA ARG A 561 9.51 -3.45 21.58
C ARG A 561 10.74 -3.92 20.80
N VAL A 562 11.92 -3.58 21.31
CA VAL A 562 13.19 -4.11 20.85
C VAL A 562 13.64 -5.16 21.86
N LEU A 563 14.10 -6.32 21.36
CA LEU A 563 14.63 -7.37 22.21
C LEU A 563 16.13 -7.17 22.40
N ASP A 564 16.56 -7.00 23.64
CA ASP A 564 17.95 -6.99 24.05
C ASP A 564 18.36 -8.41 24.47
N PRO A 565 19.18 -9.12 23.67
CA PRO A 565 19.53 -10.50 24.00
C PRO A 565 20.46 -10.62 25.24
N THR A 566 20.98 -9.51 25.74
CA THR A 566 21.77 -9.43 26.98
C THR A 566 20.90 -9.16 28.22
N ASN A 567 19.64 -8.76 28.01
CA ASN A 567 18.65 -8.63 29.07
C ASN A 567 18.01 -9.99 29.40
N ALA A 568 17.95 -10.36 30.68
CA ALA A 568 17.45 -11.67 31.10
C ALA A 568 15.98 -11.94 30.74
N ALA A 569 15.11 -10.93 30.79
CA ALA A 569 13.69 -11.08 30.48
C ALA A 569 13.46 -11.20 28.97
N ASP A 570 14.08 -10.32 28.17
CA ASP A 570 14.03 -10.42 26.71
C ASP A 570 14.64 -11.73 26.20
N PHE A 571 15.73 -12.20 26.81
CA PHE A 571 16.33 -13.48 26.49
C PHE A 571 15.43 -14.68 26.83
N ALA A 572 14.69 -14.61 27.94
CA ALA A 572 13.67 -15.61 28.27
C ALA A 572 12.52 -15.61 27.24
N ASP A 573 12.05 -14.43 26.82
CA ASP A 573 11.05 -14.29 25.77
C ASP A 573 11.54 -14.81 24.42
N LEU A 574 12.81 -14.58 24.08
CA LEU A 574 13.46 -15.15 22.90
C LEU A 574 13.46 -16.69 22.96
N LYS A 575 13.85 -17.30 24.09
CA LYS A 575 13.82 -18.76 24.28
C LYS A 575 12.41 -19.34 24.23
N ALA A 576 11.43 -18.67 24.84
CA ALA A 576 10.04 -19.10 24.81
C ALA A 576 9.47 -19.02 23.38
N SER A 577 9.78 -17.94 22.68
CA SER A 577 9.37 -17.70 21.30
C SER A 577 10.14 -18.54 20.29
N ALA A 578 11.21 -19.21 20.72
CA ALA A 578 12.00 -20.04 19.83
C ALA A 578 11.28 -21.29 19.31
N LYS A 579 10.11 -21.60 19.87
CA LYS A 579 9.21 -22.64 19.37
C LYS A 579 8.11 -22.08 18.46
N THR A 580 8.03 -20.76 18.36
CA THR A 580 7.02 -20.03 17.57
C THR A 580 7.63 -19.59 16.25
N GLY A 581 6.81 -19.42 15.20
CA GLY A 581 7.29 -18.95 13.89
C GLY A 581 7.82 -17.51 13.87
N LEU A 582 7.91 -16.82 15.01
CA LEU A 582 8.28 -15.41 15.10
C LEU A 582 9.68 -15.09 14.56
N PHE A 583 10.60 -16.05 14.67
CA PHE A 583 11.98 -15.93 14.20
C PHE A 583 12.28 -16.97 13.11
N TRP A 584 11.26 -17.36 12.34
CA TRP A 584 11.37 -18.36 11.27
C TRP A 584 12.52 -18.09 10.29
N TRP A 585 12.81 -16.81 10.03
CA TRP A 585 13.86 -16.36 9.10
C TRP A 585 15.20 -16.06 9.79
N GLY A 586 15.38 -16.52 11.03
CA GLY A 586 16.57 -16.29 11.86
C GLY A 586 16.65 -14.87 12.46
N ALA A 587 17.58 -14.70 13.39
CA ALA A 587 17.93 -13.40 13.98
C ALA A 587 19.42 -13.35 14.30
N ASP A 588 20.26 -13.47 13.28
CA ASP A 588 21.71 -13.68 13.45
C ASP A 588 22.49 -12.41 13.80
N LEU A 589 21.83 -11.27 13.83
CA LEU A 589 22.47 -9.96 13.92
C LEU A 589 22.05 -9.26 15.21
N VAL A 590 23.04 -8.68 15.89
CA VAL A 590 22.83 -7.81 17.04
C VAL A 590 23.51 -6.49 16.77
N VAL A 591 22.78 -5.40 16.98
CA VAL A 591 23.35 -4.06 16.97
C VAL A 591 23.63 -3.65 18.40
N GLN A 592 24.83 -3.15 18.65
CA GLN A 592 25.22 -2.52 19.90
C GLN A 592 25.34 -1.01 19.68
N ALA A 593 24.78 -0.24 20.60
CA ALA A 593 24.80 1.21 20.63
C ALA A 593 25.51 1.67 21.90
N ASP A 594 26.64 2.36 21.75
CA ASP A 594 27.41 2.91 22.87
C ASP A 594 27.20 4.43 22.94
N PHE A 595 27.01 4.92 24.16
CA PHE A 595 26.72 6.33 24.47
C PHE A 595 27.89 6.98 25.21
N ASP A 596 28.00 8.32 25.13
CA ASP A 596 29.08 9.09 25.74
C ASP A 596 29.12 9.04 27.27
N ASN A 597 27.99 8.78 27.92
CA ASN A 597 27.91 8.54 29.36
C ASN A 597 28.32 7.11 29.78
N GLY A 598 28.81 6.29 28.85
CA GLY A 598 29.20 4.90 29.07
C GLY A 598 28.06 3.89 29.06
N ALA A 599 26.81 4.32 28.82
CA ALA A 599 25.71 3.39 28.63
C ALA A 599 25.87 2.61 27.32
N THR A 600 25.45 1.34 27.34
CA THR A 600 25.38 0.49 26.15
C THR A 600 23.98 -0.12 26.04
N ARG A 601 23.46 -0.23 24.82
CA ARG A 601 22.21 -0.92 24.51
C ARG A 601 22.46 -1.96 23.42
N HIS A 602 21.80 -3.11 23.51
CA HIS A 602 21.81 -4.11 22.44
C HIS A 602 20.41 -4.27 21.85
N ALA A 603 20.37 -4.54 20.55
CA ALA A 603 19.15 -4.79 19.81
C ALA A 603 19.33 -6.01 18.92
N LEU A 604 18.53 -7.04 19.15
CA LEU A 604 18.40 -8.15 18.22
C LEU A 604 17.68 -7.66 16.96
N VAL A 605 18.28 -7.97 15.81
CA VAL A 605 17.75 -7.59 14.51
C VAL A 605 17.09 -8.79 13.86
N ARG A 606 15.80 -8.67 13.55
CA ARG A 606 15.02 -9.76 12.95
C ARG A 606 15.42 -10.03 11.50
N GLY A 607 15.52 -11.32 11.17
CA GLY A 607 15.92 -11.84 9.87
C GLY A 607 17.43 -11.98 9.72
N SER A 608 17.85 -12.95 8.91
CA SER A 608 19.27 -13.24 8.67
C SER A 608 19.66 -13.20 7.18
N ALA A 609 20.97 -13.15 6.91
CA ALA A 609 21.54 -13.48 5.61
C ALA A 609 22.47 -14.69 5.80
N ARG A 610 22.05 -15.86 5.31
CA ARG A 610 22.76 -17.15 5.51
C ARG A 610 23.21 -17.81 4.21
N GLY A 611 22.71 -17.33 3.08
CA GLY A 611 23.08 -17.85 1.76
C GLY A 611 24.59 -17.78 1.56
N THR A 612 25.15 -18.85 1.00
CA THR A 612 26.55 -18.95 0.61
C THR A 612 26.75 -18.66 -0.88
N ASP A 613 25.68 -18.71 -1.67
CA ASP A 613 25.69 -18.26 -3.05
C ASP A 613 25.68 -16.72 -3.08
N PRO A 614 26.75 -16.07 -3.56
CA PRO A 614 26.82 -14.61 -3.60
C PRO A 614 25.79 -13.96 -4.55
N LEU A 615 25.19 -14.72 -5.46
CA LEU A 615 24.11 -14.27 -6.33
C LEU A 615 22.71 -14.52 -5.73
N GLY A 616 22.64 -15.33 -4.67
CA GLY A 616 21.39 -15.67 -4.02
C GLY A 616 20.90 -14.55 -3.10
N GLY A 617 19.61 -14.20 -3.20
CA GLY A 617 19.01 -13.17 -2.34
C GLY A 617 19.08 -13.46 -0.83
N SER A 618 19.27 -14.72 -0.44
CA SER A 618 19.45 -15.13 0.96
C SER A 618 20.86 -14.83 1.52
N SER A 619 21.81 -14.41 0.68
CA SER A 619 23.18 -14.03 1.08
C SER A 619 23.30 -12.58 1.54
N PHE A 620 22.26 -11.77 1.39
CA PHE A 620 22.26 -10.35 1.68
C PHE A 620 20.98 -9.89 2.35
N THR A 621 21.04 -8.85 3.17
CA THR A 621 19.83 -8.33 3.80
C THR A 621 19.92 -6.89 4.30
N TYR A 622 18.83 -6.14 4.15
CA TYR A 622 18.65 -4.77 4.70
C TYR A 622 18.02 -4.82 6.09
N ARG A 623 18.43 -3.94 7.00
CA ARG A 623 17.93 -3.90 8.38
C ARG A 623 17.80 -2.48 8.92
N ALA A 624 16.85 -2.29 9.83
CA ALA A 624 16.72 -1.09 10.66
C ALA A 624 16.05 -1.46 11.98
N VAL A 625 16.43 -0.78 13.06
CA VAL A 625 15.80 -0.87 14.39
C VAL A 625 15.74 0.52 15.02
N ASN A 626 14.59 0.88 15.59
CA ASN A 626 14.46 2.09 16.40
C ASN A 626 14.84 1.77 17.83
N LEU A 627 15.93 2.35 18.31
CA LEU A 627 16.29 2.33 19.72
C LEU A 627 15.87 3.65 20.37
N PRO A 628 15.08 3.62 21.46
CA PRO A 628 14.83 4.82 22.26
C PRO A 628 16.16 5.45 22.69
N ALA A 629 16.23 6.78 22.62
CA ALA A 629 17.40 7.51 23.08
C ALA A 629 17.59 7.32 24.60
N VAL A 630 18.83 7.40 25.04
CA VAL A 630 19.17 7.45 26.46
C VAL A 630 19.12 8.91 26.90
N ASP A 631 18.33 9.22 27.93
CA ASP A 631 18.16 10.59 28.42
C ASP A 631 19.51 11.20 28.81
N GLY A 632 19.77 12.40 28.29
CA GLY A 632 21.00 13.15 28.54
C GLY A 632 22.27 12.55 27.92
N ALA A 633 22.17 11.50 27.10
CA ALA A 633 23.33 10.84 26.49
C ALA A 633 23.29 10.88 24.97
N ARG A 634 24.47 10.96 24.36
CA ARG A 634 24.64 10.99 22.91
C ARG A 634 25.22 9.66 22.43
N LEU A 635 24.66 9.14 21.35
CA LEU A 635 25.21 7.98 20.65
C LEU A 635 26.59 8.31 20.07
N VAL A 636 27.63 7.54 20.44
CA VAL A 636 29.02 7.75 19.99
C VAL A 636 29.55 6.63 19.12
N LYS A 637 28.97 5.43 19.23
CA LYS A 637 29.40 4.28 18.41
C LYS A 637 28.24 3.33 18.17
N VAL A 638 28.21 2.77 16.98
CA VAL A 638 27.34 1.65 16.62
C VAL A 638 28.21 0.50 16.17
N SER A 639 27.96 -0.70 16.69
CA SER A 639 28.67 -1.92 16.30
C SER A 639 27.65 -2.96 15.84
N LEU A 640 27.91 -3.62 14.72
CA LEU A 640 27.12 -4.74 14.22
C LEU A 640 27.86 -6.02 14.57
N TYR A 641 27.19 -6.90 15.29
CA TYR A 641 27.67 -8.23 15.61
C TYR A 641 26.86 -9.28 14.88
N ARG A 642 27.52 -10.38 14.56
CA ARG A 642 26.89 -11.60 14.08
C ARG A 642 27.03 -12.67 15.15
N ARG A 643 25.90 -13.24 15.55
CA ARG A 643 25.82 -14.49 16.30
C ARG A 643 24.79 -15.36 15.60
N PRO A 644 25.20 -16.36 14.81
CA PRO A 644 24.26 -17.27 14.16
C PRO A 644 23.27 -17.83 15.18
N MET A 645 21.98 -17.58 14.96
CA MET A 645 20.90 -17.95 15.86
C MET A 645 19.76 -18.56 15.05
N ASP A 646 19.67 -19.88 15.04
CA ASP A 646 18.54 -20.59 14.45
C ASP A 646 17.43 -20.73 15.48
N VAL A 647 16.21 -20.52 15.03
CA VAL A 647 15.03 -20.47 15.92
C VAL A 647 13.97 -21.46 15.44
N ARG A 648 14.39 -22.39 14.59
CA ARG A 648 13.53 -23.42 14.03
C ARG A 648 13.49 -24.61 14.95
N ASN A 649 12.32 -25.25 15.05
CA ASN A 649 12.23 -26.70 15.21
C ASN A 649 12.47 -27.33 13.83
N GLY A 650 13.76 -27.47 13.50
CA GLY A 650 14.31 -28.42 12.55
C GLY A 650 14.15 -28.08 11.08
N ASP A 651 15.23 -28.36 10.36
CA ASP A 651 15.31 -28.53 8.91
C ASP A 651 14.40 -29.68 8.43
N GLY A 652 13.09 -29.56 8.65
CA GLY A 652 12.15 -30.68 8.67
C GLY A 652 12.29 -31.57 9.90
N GLY A 653 12.77 -31.06 11.04
CA GLY A 653 13.06 -31.87 12.22
C GLY A 653 14.41 -32.61 12.19
N ASN A 654 15.32 -32.29 11.26
CA ASN A 654 16.64 -32.94 11.19
C ASN A 654 17.59 -32.39 12.29
N PRO A 655 17.79 -33.11 13.41
CA PRO A 655 18.66 -32.67 14.49
C PRO A 655 20.15 -32.84 14.12
N ALA A 656 20.46 -33.47 12.99
CA ALA A 656 21.82 -33.69 12.50
C ALA A 656 22.32 -32.57 11.58
N SER A 657 21.51 -31.55 11.31
CA SER A 657 21.99 -30.35 10.62
C SER A 657 23.06 -29.65 11.46
N PRO A 658 24.26 -29.40 10.90
CA PRO A 658 25.31 -28.66 11.59
C PRO A 658 24.84 -27.27 12.04
N TYR A 659 23.89 -26.68 11.31
CA TYR A 659 23.31 -25.38 11.66
C TYR A 659 22.37 -25.49 12.86
N TYR A 660 21.47 -26.48 12.89
CA TYR A 660 20.52 -26.67 14.00
C TYR A 660 21.23 -26.91 15.34
N THR A 661 22.25 -27.77 15.33
CA THR A 661 23.02 -28.11 16.54
C THR A 661 23.82 -26.92 17.08
N ALA A 662 24.52 -26.19 16.22
CA ALA A 662 25.37 -25.07 16.63
C ALA A 662 24.61 -23.78 16.96
N THR A 663 23.42 -23.55 16.41
CA THR A 663 22.81 -22.20 16.42
C THR A 663 21.43 -22.12 17.07
N ASN A 664 20.78 -23.24 17.39
CA ASN A 664 19.49 -23.22 18.07
C ASN A 664 19.64 -22.92 19.57
N LEU A 665 19.01 -21.85 20.08
CA LEU A 665 19.04 -21.49 21.51
C LEU A 665 18.44 -22.56 22.44
N ASN A 666 17.60 -23.44 21.90
CA ASN A 666 17.02 -24.60 22.59
C ASN A 666 17.79 -25.90 22.31
N SER A 667 18.89 -25.89 21.55
CA SER A 667 19.75 -27.07 21.43
C SER A 667 20.47 -27.34 22.75
N THR A 668 20.79 -28.60 23.00
CA THR A 668 21.61 -29.00 24.16
C THR A 668 22.98 -28.34 24.15
N LEU A 669 23.51 -27.99 22.98
CA LEU A 669 24.79 -27.27 22.82
C LEU A 669 24.71 -25.80 23.22
N ASN A 670 23.53 -25.16 23.12
CA ASN A 670 23.31 -23.78 23.54
C ASN A 670 22.53 -23.67 24.87
N ALA A 671 22.26 -24.79 25.56
CA ALA A 671 21.56 -24.79 26.84
C ALA A 671 22.26 -23.93 27.91
N GLY A 672 23.59 -23.84 27.84
CA GLY A 672 24.43 -22.99 28.71
C GLY A 672 24.50 -21.51 28.30
N VAL A 673 23.94 -21.11 27.16
CA VAL A 673 23.90 -19.69 26.77
C VAL A 673 22.89 -18.97 27.66
N THR A 674 23.37 -17.94 28.35
CA THR A 674 22.60 -17.03 29.19
C THR A 674 22.57 -15.66 28.55
N ALA A 675 21.73 -14.76 29.07
CA ALA A 675 21.74 -13.37 28.64
C ALA A 675 23.12 -12.72 28.85
N ALA A 676 23.76 -12.99 30.01
CA ALA A 676 25.09 -12.47 30.32
C ALA A 676 26.20 -12.97 29.38
N SER A 677 26.14 -14.25 28.96
CA SER A 677 27.12 -14.85 28.05
C SER A 677 26.73 -14.75 26.56
N TYR A 678 25.66 -13.99 26.25
CA TYR A 678 25.16 -13.91 24.88
C TYR A 678 26.16 -13.28 23.92
N MET A 679 26.92 -12.28 24.36
CA MET A 679 27.87 -11.62 23.46
C MET A 679 29.21 -12.36 23.32
N ASP A 680 29.50 -13.34 24.17
CA ASP A 680 30.81 -14.04 24.21
C ASP A 680 31.17 -14.75 22.91
N ALA A 681 30.17 -15.25 22.17
CA ALA A 681 30.36 -15.91 20.87
C ALA A 681 29.90 -15.04 19.68
N ALA A 682 29.59 -13.77 19.91
CA ALA A 682 29.21 -12.85 18.84
C ALA A 682 30.47 -12.28 18.17
N THR A 683 30.55 -12.39 16.84
CA THR A 683 31.66 -11.83 16.06
C THR A 683 31.34 -10.41 15.62
N LEU A 684 32.24 -9.46 15.88
CA LEU A 684 32.11 -8.10 15.33
C LEU A 684 32.21 -8.15 13.79
N VAL A 685 31.20 -7.61 13.13
CA VAL A 685 31.14 -7.52 11.66
C VAL A 685 31.61 -6.16 11.18
N GLY A 686 31.24 -5.10 11.88
CA GLY A 686 31.62 -3.73 11.55
C GLY A 686 31.22 -2.77 12.65
N SER A 687 31.84 -1.59 12.65
CA SER A 687 31.49 -0.52 13.58
C SER A 687 31.58 0.84 12.91
N LEU A 688 30.71 1.75 13.34
CA LEU A 688 30.69 3.14 12.94
C LEU A 688 30.87 4.01 14.19
N SER A 689 31.98 4.73 14.27
CA SER A 689 32.20 5.77 15.27
C SER A 689 31.58 7.08 14.80
N LEU A 690 30.94 7.81 15.71
CA LEU A 690 30.21 9.04 15.41
C LEU A 690 30.95 10.22 16.04
N PRO A 691 31.88 10.87 15.30
CA PRO A 691 32.56 12.05 15.79
C PRO A 691 31.55 13.19 15.96
N GLY A 692 31.34 13.65 17.19
CA GLY A 692 30.69 14.93 17.51
C GLY A 692 29.33 15.20 16.86
N LEU A 693 28.40 14.23 16.86
CA LEU A 693 26.98 14.46 16.52
C LEU A 693 26.31 15.57 17.36
#